data_AF-A0A517NL05-F1
#
_entry.id   AF-A0A517NL05-F1
#
_cell.length_a   1.000
_cell.length_b   1.000
_cell.length_c   1.000
_cell.angle_alpha   90.00
_cell.angle_beta   90.00
_cell.angle_gamma   90.00
#
_symmetry.space_group_name_H-M   'P 1'
#
loop_
_entity.id
_entity.type
_entity.pdbx_description
1 polymer ?
#
loop_
_entity_poly.entity_id
_entity_poly.type
_entity_poly.pdbx_seq_one_letter_code
_entity_poly.pdbx_strand_id
1 'polypeptide(L)'
;MTNPTFRSTLGMAVLAAWGVLVLATDGYAVQWERLPGLDHDVDVRALDGDSDGIGNDNDRQARAGWEITTTGNDPYIVGRLSQPLKPEHQILQFDYFCPDGVRNMSGFYGPGIRSVDSFDLPPLDVAEGWVTYRARLPDAGQRVLAGRATQLRLDLGIQAGVRLRIRNLVVRVATDIEKLADAQRQLDRQAKLEFADQLRQDRERDYPMSIEDVVVRADTIRIRGQGQAPVDAAVRLVERPLHLIGRADQRTTDLGPVVSSQGPAGHFDIEVPRIVDGRDRFHSAWRLIGQAADATAGSGRALSSRAYATKIEPVDDDYADARPIPSSQKGLSGFSRRGPESDLVDLGIDAVTINVLLSRFVTSSGGPGRQRIAAPGDPVYFDSRPFGDLDPLIDFACRSQMVVSAILLIPTPRQASANAPLVHPDCDGGTYAMPDLTTDRGVAIYAEVLRRLADRYRHTGRAPGGITNWIAHNEIDFHTVWTNMGRQPRELVIETYYRSMRMIHNAAVQSNPHARVFASLTHHWNVPDDGQWKQLSPKEVIEGLQHRSRVEGDFAWGVAYHPYPRSLFAPVAWNDVAEAPGEVRDDLDTPLITIENLEVLVRFLRQPSMLGTRGNVRPVILSEQGFHTDDRPDAQDRQAGSLLYAMQKVRSLPIIESFLYHRWIDHPQEGGLMLGLRGLPSKQHPYGEKKKSWYLYQAFGSPQEATVAAGLPHP
;
A
#
# COMPACT_ATOMS: atom_id res chain seq x y z
N MET A 1 -23.99 62.92 6.95
CA MET A 1 -25.23 62.24 7.35
C MET A 1 -24.96 60.73 7.24
N THR A 2 -24.26 60.06 8.17
CA THR A 2 -24.74 59.45 9.45
C THR A 2 -25.97 58.55 9.26
N ASN A 3 -26.06 57.26 9.62
CA ASN A 3 -25.25 56.21 10.31
C ASN A 3 -26.14 54.90 10.21
N PRO A 4 -25.83 53.69 10.74
CA PRO A 4 -24.57 53.13 11.25
C PRO A 4 -24.28 51.66 10.81
N THR A 5 -23.01 51.25 10.94
CA THR A 5 -22.59 49.85 11.18
C THR A 5 -21.78 49.81 12.47
N PHE A 6 -22.08 48.83 13.33
CA PHE A 6 -21.51 48.65 14.67
C PHE A 6 -20.09 48.04 14.60
N ARG A 7 -19.15 48.67 15.30
CA ARG A 7 -17.85 48.14 15.74
C ARG A 7 -17.83 48.14 17.28
N SER A 8 -17.24 47.11 17.87
CA SER A 8 -16.50 47.15 19.15
C SER A 8 -15.62 45.88 19.21
N THR A 9 -14.29 45.91 18.99
CA THR A 9 -13.19 46.27 19.91
C THR A 9 -13.35 45.82 21.36
N LEU A 10 -12.47 44.90 21.78
CA LEU A 10 -11.82 44.65 23.09
C LEU A 10 -11.58 43.13 23.19
N GLY A 11 -10.45 42.57 23.62
CA GLY A 11 -9.19 43.10 24.11
C GLY A 11 -8.33 41.88 24.49
N MET A 12 -7.05 41.89 24.10
CA MET A 12 -6.04 41.06 24.72
C MET A 12 -5.96 41.45 26.20
N ALA A 13 -6.29 40.51 27.09
CA ALA A 13 -5.99 40.62 28.51
C ALA A 13 -5.27 39.35 28.96
N VAL A 14 -3.99 39.54 29.26
CA VAL A 14 -3.12 38.67 30.03
C VAL A 14 -3.78 38.40 31.39
N LEU A 15 -3.93 37.12 31.74
CA LEU A 15 -4.07 36.67 33.13
C LEU A 15 -3.27 35.39 33.32
N ALA A 16 -1.97 35.57 33.51
CA ALA A 16 -1.16 34.67 34.31
C ALA A 16 -1.50 34.96 35.78
N ALA A 17 -2.08 34.00 36.50
CA ALA A 17 -1.84 33.76 37.92
C ALA A 17 -2.86 32.78 38.53
N TRP A 18 -2.31 31.67 39.05
CA TRP A 18 -2.73 30.95 40.25
C TRP A 18 -3.99 30.07 40.19
N GLY A 19 -3.75 28.77 40.27
CA GLY A 19 -4.74 27.78 40.65
C GLY A 19 -4.55 26.47 39.91
N VAL A 20 -3.53 25.70 40.29
CA VAL A 20 -3.57 24.24 40.09
C VAL A 20 -4.77 23.75 40.89
N LEU A 21 -5.93 23.67 40.25
CA LEU A 21 -7.05 22.90 40.77
C LEU A 21 -6.76 21.45 40.38
N VAL A 22 -6.00 20.76 41.24
CA VAL A 22 -6.11 19.30 41.32
C VAL A 22 -7.54 19.04 41.78
N LEU A 23 -8.46 18.92 40.83
CA LEU A 23 -9.75 18.30 41.12
C LEU A 23 -9.43 16.86 41.51
N ALA A 24 -9.68 16.54 42.77
CA ALA A 24 -9.59 15.19 43.31
C ALA A 24 -10.30 14.22 42.34
N THR A 25 -9.50 13.29 41.79
CA THR A 25 -9.84 12.38 40.69
C THR A 25 -10.62 11.14 41.13
N ASP A 26 -11.04 11.07 42.39
CA ASP A 26 -11.43 9.80 43.03
C ASP A 26 -12.75 9.19 42.52
N GLY A 27 -13.50 9.89 41.66
CA GLY A 27 -14.73 9.39 41.04
C GLY A 27 -14.63 8.92 39.58
N TYR A 28 -13.52 9.22 38.88
CA TYR A 28 -13.44 9.12 37.40
C TYR A 28 -12.29 8.24 36.88
N ALA A 29 -11.47 7.72 37.77
CA ALA A 29 -10.36 6.82 37.46
C ALA A 29 -10.48 5.52 38.27
N VAL A 30 -10.21 4.41 37.60
CA VAL A 30 -10.11 3.07 38.17
C VAL A 30 -8.63 2.75 38.30
N GLN A 31 -8.18 2.53 39.52
CA GLN A 31 -6.79 2.18 39.80
C GLN A 31 -6.55 0.73 39.41
N TRP A 32 -5.39 0.47 38.83
CA TRP A 32 -4.94 -0.88 38.52
C TRP A 32 -3.83 -1.29 39.48
N GLU A 33 -4.01 -2.43 40.12
CA GLU A 33 -3.08 -2.99 41.07
C GLU A 33 -2.60 -4.35 40.55
N ARG A 34 -1.28 -4.50 40.36
CA ARG A 34 -0.67 -5.73 39.83
C ARG A 34 -1.04 -6.96 40.67
N LEU A 35 -1.22 -8.10 40.02
CA LEU A 35 -1.42 -9.43 40.61
C LEU A 35 -0.20 -10.33 40.33
N PRO A 36 0.83 -10.34 41.20
CA PRO A 36 2.15 -10.92 40.92
C PRO A 36 2.20 -12.44 40.63
N GLY A 37 1.10 -13.17 40.83
CA GLY A 37 1.02 -14.61 40.58
C GLY A 37 0.34 -14.99 39.27
N LEU A 38 -0.06 -14.01 38.46
CA LEU A 38 -0.71 -14.24 37.16
C LEU A 38 0.12 -13.75 35.98
N ASP A 39 1.24 -13.07 36.22
CA ASP A 39 2.14 -12.58 35.18
C ASP A 39 2.93 -13.73 34.54
N HIS A 40 3.38 -13.54 33.30
CA HIS A 40 4.09 -14.56 32.53
C HIS A 40 5.16 -13.92 31.66
N ASP A 41 6.28 -14.62 31.46
CA ASP A 41 7.43 -14.16 30.65
C ASP A 41 7.93 -12.74 31.00
N VAL A 42 7.81 -12.35 32.27
CA VAL A 42 8.28 -11.07 32.77
C VAL A 42 8.95 -11.19 34.14
N ASP A 43 10.04 -10.47 34.32
CA ASP A 43 10.65 -10.19 35.61
C ASP A 43 10.23 -8.80 36.06
N VAL A 44 9.56 -8.69 37.20
CA VAL A 44 9.01 -7.41 37.68
C VAL A 44 9.53 -7.06 39.06
N ARG A 45 10.06 -5.84 39.20
CA ARG A 45 10.58 -5.28 40.45
C ARG A 45 9.85 -3.98 40.78
N ALA A 46 9.68 -3.68 42.06
CA ALA A 46 9.17 -2.38 42.47
C ALA A 46 10.20 -1.29 42.14
N LEU A 47 9.73 -0.13 41.69
CA LEU A 47 10.55 1.07 41.62
C LEU A 47 10.62 1.67 43.03
N ASP A 48 11.79 1.60 43.66
CA ASP A 48 12.04 2.34 44.88
C ASP A 48 12.08 3.84 44.54
N GLY A 49 11.28 4.66 45.24
CA GLY A 49 11.35 6.10 45.06
C GLY A 49 12.74 6.61 45.45
N ASP A 50 13.42 7.31 44.54
CA ASP A 50 14.75 7.90 44.80
C ASP A 50 14.80 8.53 46.19
N SER A 51 15.74 8.04 47.00
CA SER A 51 15.96 8.41 48.40
C SER A 51 16.84 9.65 48.55
N ASP A 52 16.72 10.62 47.65
CA ASP A 52 17.27 11.96 47.90
C ASP A 52 16.34 12.67 48.87
N GLY A 53 16.67 12.58 50.16
CA GLY A 53 15.84 12.87 51.34
C GLY A 53 15.33 14.30 51.53
N ILE A 54 14.61 14.85 50.54
CA ILE A 54 13.91 16.13 50.63
C ILE A 54 12.55 15.98 49.91
N GLY A 55 11.54 15.42 50.59
CA GLY A 55 10.17 15.35 50.07
C GLY A 55 9.20 14.70 51.06
N ASN A 56 8.03 15.31 51.26
CA ASN A 56 6.97 14.83 52.16
C ASN A 56 6.36 13.49 51.65
N ASP A 57 5.75 12.70 52.54
CA ASP A 57 5.20 11.37 52.22
C ASP A 57 4.19 11.33 51.04
N ASN A 58 3.51 12.44 50.74
CA ASN A 58 2.65 12.57 49.56
C ASN A 58 3.41 12.50 48.21
N ASP A 59 4.68 12.94 48.16
CA ASP A 59 5.54 12.83 46.96
C ASP A 59 6.12 11.42 46.79
N ARG A 60 6.21 10.63 47.87
CA ARG A 60 6.68 9.24 47.83
C ARG A 60 5.62 8.30 47.25
N GLN A 61 4.35 8.52 47.57
CA GLN A 61 3.24 7.76 46.96
C GLN A 61 3.09 8.02 45.45
N ALA A 62 3.43 9.22 44.98
CA ALA A 62 3.41 9.58 43.55
C ALA A 62 4.53 8.93 42.70
N ARG A 63 5.47 8.21 43.33
CA ARG A 63 6.62 7.56 42.67
C ARG A 63 6.57 6.04 42.67
N ALA A 64 5.54 5.43 43.25
CA ALA A 64 5.36 3.97 43.24
C ALA A 64 5.07 3.48 41.81
N GLY A 65 5.86 2.52 41.34
CA GLY A 65 5.73 1.93 40.02
C GLY A 65 6.50 0.61 39.91
N TRP A 66 6.64 0.11 38.69
CA TRP A 66 7.28 -1.17 38.43
C TRP A 66 8.32 -1.05 37.33
N GLU A 67 9.46 -1.71 37.52
CA GLU A 67 10.40 -2.05 36.45
C GLU A 67 10.11 -3.47 36.00
N ILE A 68 9.90 -3.63 34.70
CA ILE A 68 9.51 -4.87 34.04
C ILE A 68 10.59 -5.19 33.00
N THR A 69 11.10 -6.41 33.03
CA THR A 69 11.98 -6.95 31.99
C THR A 69 11.27 -8.12 31.33
N THR A 70 11.04 -8.08 30.02
CA THR A 70 10.45 -9.22 29.30
C THR A 70 11.47 -10.35 29.18
N THR A 71 11.06 -11.60 29.36
CA THR A 71 11.98 -12.76 29.40
C THR A 71 11.64 -13.87 28.41
N GLY A 72 10.45 -13.86 27.81
CA GLY A 72 9.99 -14.84 26.82
C GLY A 72 9.22 -14.24 25.65
N ASN A 73 8.36 -15.05 25.02
CA ASN A 73 7.68 -14.71 23.76
C ASN A 73 6.21 -14.30 23.95
N ASP A 74 5.64 -14.47 25.15
CA ASP A 74 4.32 -13.93 25.54
C ASP A 74 4.42 -13.16 26.88
N PRO A 75 5.20 -12.06 26.95
CA PRO A 75 5.34 -11.26 28.16
C PRO A 75 4.07 -10.49 28.47
N TYR A 76 3.45 -10.76 29.63
CA TYR A 76 2.28 -10.01 30.06
C TYR A 76 2.22 -9.81 31.58
N ILE A 77 1.53 -8.75 31.98
CA ILE A 77 1.18 -8.46 33.37
C ILE A 77 -0.33 -8.44 33.55
N VAL A 78 -0.79 -8.88 34.72
CA VAL A 78 -2.20 -8.86 35.08
C VAL A 78 -2.39 -8.01 36.33
N GLY A 79 -3.47 -7.24 36.37
CA GLY A 79 -3.82 -6.50 37.58
C GLY A 79 -5.31 -6.42 37.81
N ARG A 80 -5.63 -6.16 39.07
CA ARG A 80 -6.96 -5.96 39.60
C ARG A 80 -7.32 -4.49 39.51
N LEU A 81 -8.55 -4.23 39.12
CA LEU A 81 -9.13 -2.91 39.07
C LEU A 81 -9.81 -2.59 40.41
N SER A 82 -9.61 -1.39 40.94
CA SER A 82 -10.17 -0.96 42.23
C SER A 82 -11.69 -0.97 42.28
N GLN A 83 -12.34 -0.90 41.11
CA GLN A 83 -13.77 -1.07 40.91
C GLN A 83 -13.99 -1.69 39.52
N PRO A 84 -15.14 -2.33 39.27
CA PRO A 84 -15.44 -2.84 37.94
C PRO A 84 -15.45 -1.74 36.88
N LEU A 85 -14.98 -2.04 35.66
CA LEU A 85 -15.06 -1.10 34.55
C LEU A 85 -16.51 -0.76 34.21
N LYS A 86 -16.71 0.51 33.88
CA LYS A 86 -17.98 1.06 33.40
C LYS A 86 -17.79 1.56 31.95
N PRO A 87 -18.85 1.69 31.14
CA PRO A 87 -18.77 2.14 29.75
C PRO A 87 -18.10 3.51 29.53
N GLU A 88 -18.07 4.36 30.56
CA GLU A 88 -17.41 5.66 30.53
C GLU A 88 -15.89 5.59 30.74
N HIS A 89 -15.34 4.50 31.30
CA HIS A 89 -13.91 4.32 31.56
C HIS A 89 -13.16 3.89 30.29
N GLN A 90 -13.02 4.84 29.37
CA GLN A 90 -12.60 4.58 27.99
C GLN A 90 -11.10 4.69 27.74
N ILE A 91 -10.32 5.26 28.67
CA ILE A 91 -8.90 5.57 28.44
C ILE A 91 -8.02 4.82 29.43
N LEU A 92 -7.18 3.92 28.93
CA LEU A 92 -6.02 3.39 29.65
C LEU A 92 -4.91 4.45 29.62
N GLN A 93 -4.40 4.82 30.79
CA GLN A 93 -3.32 5.80 30.93
C GLN A 93 -2.29 5.31 31.93
N PHE A 94 -1.01 5.50 31.61
CA PHE A 94 0.10 5.34 32.53
C PHE A 94 1.31 6.15 32.07
N ASP A 95 2.25 6.42 32.96
CA ASP A 95 3.55 6.97 32.57
C ASP A 95 4.56 5.84 32.39
N TYR A 96 5.42 5.94 31.38
CA TYR A 96 6.44 4.95 31.10
C TYR A 96 7.80 5.54 30.73
N PHE A 97 8.82 4.71 30.88
CA PHE A 97 10.18 4.89 30.37
C PHE A 97 10.60 3.57 29.72
N CYS A 98 10.96 3.60 28.43
CA CYS A 98 11.27 2.40 27.64
C CYS A 98 12.23 2.74 26.50
N PRO A 99 13.55 2.53 26.66
CA PRO A 99 14.53 2.87 25.63
C PRO A 99 14.40 2.06 24.33
N ASP A 100 13.79 0.88 24.39
CA ASP A 100 13.64 -0.01 23.24
C ASP A 100 12.27 0.11 22.55
N GLY A 101 11.30 0.75 23.22
CA GLY A 101 9.88 0.70 22.83
C GLY A 101 9.27 -0.69 22.96
N VAL A 102 7.97 -0.80 22.70
CA VAL A 102 7.23 -2.07 22.66
C VAL A 102 6.28 -2.05 21.47
N ARG A 103 6.39 -3.05 20.58
CA ARG A 103 5.47 -3.23 19.45
C ARG A 103 4.46 -4.34 19.75
N ASN A 104 3.38 -4.42 18.98
CA ASN A 104 2.33 -5.46 19.09
C ASN A 104 1.72 -5.58 20.49
N MET A 105 1.46 -4.46 21.15
CA MET A 105 0.77 -4.48 22.43
C MET A 105 -0.68 -4.89 22.28
N SER A 106 -1.18 -5.65 23.24
CA SER A 106 -2.59 -6.00 23.32
C SER A 106 -3.05 -5.99 24.77
N GLY A 107 -4.36 -6.09 24.99
CA GLY A 107 -4.93 -6.21 26.32
C GLY A 107 -6.12 -7.15 26.33
N PHE A 108 -6.48 -7.62 27.53
CA PHE A 108 -7.60 -8.51 27.75
C PHE A 108 -8.41 -8.08 28.97
N TYR A 109 -9.72 -8.16 28.85
CA TYR A 109 -10.61 -7.99 29.99
C TYR A 109 -10.75 -9.31 30.78
N GLY A 110 -10.81 -9.23 32.11
CA GLY A 110 -11.00 -10.38 33.00
C GLY A 110 -11.87 -10.06 34.23
N PRO A 111 -12.12 -11.03 35.13
CA PRO A 111 -11.48 -12.35 35.20
C PRO A 111 -12.01 -13.36 34.18
N GLY A 112 -11.21 -14.41 33.92
CA GLY A 112 -11.50 -15.43 32.90
C GLY A 112 -10.94 -15.10 31.52
N ILE A 113 -9.76 -14.44 31.46
CA ILE A 113 -9.05 -14.03 30.24
C ILE A 113 -9.16 -15.11 29.16
N ARG A 114 -9.90 -14.81 28.08
CA ARG A 114 -10.01 -15.66 26.89
C ARG A 114 -9.42 -14.91 25.70
N SER A 115 -8.85 -15.66 24.76
CA SER A 115 -8.35 -15.12 23.49
C SER A 115 -9.38 -14.27 22.73
N VAL A 116 -10.66 -14.62 22.84
CA VAL A 116 -11.78 -13.91 22.20
C VAL A 116 -12.10 -12.54 22.81
N ASP A 117 -11.57 -12.22 23.99
CA ASP A 117 -11.80 -10.95 24.69
C ASP A 117 -10.58 -10.00 24.58
N SER A 118 -9.67 -10.26 23.63
CA SER A 118 -8.48 -9.44 23.35
C SER A 118 -8.81 -8.14 22.62
N PHE A 119 -7.94 -7.15 22.77
CA PHE A 119 -7.98 -5.92 21.99
C PHE A 119 -6.58 -5.38 21.71
N ASP A 120 -6.41 -4.76 20.54
CA ASP A 120 -5.17 -4.11 20.13
C ASP A 120 -4.93 -2.83 20.94
N LEU A 121 -3.67 -2.62 21.34
CA LEU A 121 -3.19 -1.39 21.93
C LEU A 121 -2.11 -0.75 21.03
N PRO A 122 -2.04 0.59 20.95
CA PRO A 122 -0.93 1.27 20.32
C PRO A 122 0.43 0.82 20.91
N PRO A 123 1.51 0.82 20.11
CA PRO A 123 2.83 0.52 20.62
C PRO A 123 3.30 1.55 21.65
N LEU A 124 4.27 1.17 22.49
CA LEU A 124 5.11 2.12 23.21
C LEU A 124 6.26 2.54 22.31
N ASP A 125 6.40 3.84 22.10
CA ASP A 125 7.55 4.37 21.38
C ASP A 125 8.80 4.38 22.27
N VAL A 126 9.96 4.58 21.64
CA VAL A 126 11.22 4.75 22.37
C VAL A 126 11.13 6.01 23.25
N ALA A 127 11.41 5.83 24.54
CA ALA A 127 11.38 6.89 25.52
C ALA A 127 12.53 6.75 26.52
N GLU A 128 13.50 7.64 26.41
CA GLU A 128 14.63 7.81 27.35
C GLU A 128 14.30 8.79 28.49
N GLY A 129 13.01 9.05 28.72
CA GLY A 129 12.46 9.88 29.79
C GLY A 129 11.01 9.47 30.09
N TRP A 130 10.46 9.92 31.23
CA TRP A 130 9.07 9.62 31.58
C TRP A 130 8.10 10.32 30.62
N VAL A 131 7.26 9.53 29.96
CA VAL A 131 6.22 10.00 29.03
C VAL A 131 4.88 9.35 29.36
N THR A 132 3.78 10.06 29.13
CA THR A 132 2.43 9.53 29.38
C THR A 132 1.90 8.78 28.17
N TYR A 133 1.63 7.49 28.34
CA TYR A 133 0.88 6.66 27.42
C TYR A 133 -0.63 6.84 27.59
N ARG A 134 -1.36 6.88 26.48
CA ARG A 134 -2.83 6.95 26.45
C ARG A 134 -3.37 6.08 25.33
N ALA A 135 -4.30 5.20 25.64
CA ALA A 135 -4.97 4.37 24.65
C ALA A 135 -6.47 4.24 24.94
N ARG A 136 -7.27 4.27 23.88
CA ARG A 136 -8.70 4.02 23.98
C ARG A 136 -8.94 2.52 24.11
N LEU A 137 -9.66 2.14 25.16
CA LEU A 137 -10.17 0.79 25.36
C LEU A 137 -11.41 0.60 24.48
N PRO A 138 -11.49 -0.45 23.65
CA PRO A 138 -12.62 -0.62 22.74
C PRO A 138 -13.95 -0.92 23.47
N ASP A 139 -15.01 -0.24 23.03
CA ASP A 139 -16.37 -0.28 23.60
C ASP A 139 -16.99 -1.70 23.60
N ALA A 140 -16.56 -2.59 22.71
CA ALA A 140 -17.15 -3.92 22.50
C ALA A 140 -16.99 -4.87 23.71
N GLY A 141 -15.88 -4.79 24.44
CA GLY A 141 -15.66 -5.57 25.67
C GLY A 141 -16.45 -5.02 26.87
N GLN A 142 -16.70 -3.71 26.91
CA GLN A 142 -17.44 -3.05 28.00
C GLN A 142 -18.95 -3.35 27.96
N ARG A 143 -19.51 -3.60 26.76
CA ARG A 143 -20.94 -3.97 26.59
C ARG A 143 -21.26 -5.41 26.99
N VAL A 144 -20.32 -6.34 26.85
CA VAL A 144 -20.48 -7.74 27.28
C VAL A 144 -20.23 -7.92 28.79
N LEU A 145 -19.42 -7.04 29.40
CA LEU A 145 -18.98 -7.13 30.79
C LEU A 145 -19.59 -6.05 31.71
N ALA A 146 -20.84 -5.62 31.48
CA ALA A 146 -21.57 -4.64 32.28
C ALA A 146 -21.29 -4.75 33.81
N GLY A 147 -20.31 -4.00 34.30
CA GLY A 147 -19.89 -3.99 35.71
C GLY A 147 -19.19 -5.25 36.24
N ARG A 148 -18.67 -6.15 35.40
CA ARG A 148 -18.01 -7.42 35.81
C ARG A 148 -16.51 -7.49 35.56
N ALA A 149 -15.97 -6.64 34.67
CA ALA A 149 -14.55 -6.61 34.40
C ALA A 149 -13.80 -6.00 35.60
N THR A 150 -13.14 -6.85 36.39
CA THR A 150 -12.36 -6.45 37.58
C THR A 150 -10.87 -6.73 37.42
N GLN A 151 -10.45 -7.28 36.27
CA GLN A 151 -9.05 -7.48 35.93
C GLN A 151 -8.75 -6.98 34.51
N LEU A 152 -7.52 -6.51 34.31
CA LEU A 152 -6.97 -6.18 33.00
C LEU A 152 -5.60 -6.85 32.86
N ARG A 153 -5.42 -7.61 31.79
CA ARG A 153 -4.12 -8.12 31.33
C ARG A 153 -3.58 -7.18 30.26
N LEU A 154 -2.30 -6.84 30.33
CA LEU A 154 -1.57 -6.05 29.35
C LEU A 154 -0.41 -6.88 28.81
N ASP A 155 -0.40 -7.08 27.50
CA ASP A 155 0.63 -7.82 26.78
C ASP A 155 1.67 -6.84 26.25
N LEU A 156 2.93 -7.13 26.53
CA LEU A 156 4.08 -6.27 26.29
C LEU A 156 4.84 -6.71 25.03
N GLY A 157 4.10 -7.05 23.98
CA GLY A 157 4.63 -7.52 22.70
C GLY A 157 5.13 -8.96 22.76
N ILE A 158 6.10 -9.29 21.90
CA ILE A 158 6.68 -10.65 21.78
C ILE A 158 8.20 -10.67 21.98
N GLN A 159 8.81 -9.52 22.24
CA GLN A 159 10.26 -9.36 22.29
C GLN A 159 10.76 -9.56 23.71
N ALA A 160 11.64 -10.54 23.91
CA ALA A 160 12.39 -10.71 25.15
C ALA A 160 13.50 -9.66 25.32
N GLY A 161 13.86 -9.38 26.58
CA GLY A 161 14.95 -8.48 26.96
C GLY A 161 14.59 -6.99 26.99
N VAL A 162 13.33 -6.62 26.72
CA VAL A 162 12.87 -5.22 26.76
C VAL A 162 12.74 -4.78 28.21
N ARG A 163 13.31 -3.61 28.53
CA ARG A 163 13.23 -3.01 29.88
C ARG A 163 12.26 -1.83 29.89
N LEU A 164 11.20 -1.97 30.66
CA LEU A 164 10.09 -1.04 30.74
C LEU A 164 9.84 -0.62 32.19
N ARG A 165 9.79 0.67 32.46
CA ARG A 165 9.35 1.20 33.75
C ARG A 165 7.97 1.83 33.59
N ILE A 166 7.04 1.52 34.48
CA ILE A 166 5.65 2.01 34.45
C ILE A 166 5.27 2.58 35.81
N ARG A 167 4.50 3.66 35.83
CA ARG A 167 3.82 4.19 37.03
C ARG A 167 2.48 4.84 36.67
N ASN A 168 1.70 5.21 37.68
CA ASN A 168 0.43 5.95 37.52
C ASN A 168 -0.58 5.24 36.59
N LEU A 169 -0.67 3.91 36.65
CA LEU A 169 -1.51 3.13 35.76
C LEU A 169 -2.98 3.13 36.18
N VAL A 170 -3.83 3.71 35.34
CA VAL A 170 -5.25 3.95 35.59
C VAL A 170 -6.08 3.72 34.34
N VAL A 171 -7.35 3.39 34.54
CA VAL A 171 -8.37 3.48 33.50
C VAL A 171 -9.33 4.61 33.86
N ARG A 172 -9.44 5.63 33.01
CA ARG A 172 -10.22 6.84 33.31
C ARG A 172 -11.24 7.15 32.24
N VAL A 173 -12.14 8.08 32.55
CA VAL A 173 -13.00 8.70 31.54
C VAL A 173 -12.19 9.53 30.56
N ALA A 174 -12.66 9.61 29.32
CA ALA A 174 -12.10 10.50 28.31
C ALA A 174 -12.29 11.97 28.73
N THR A 175 -11.25 12.77 28.55
CA THR A 175 -11.31 14.23 28.67
C THR A 175 -12.16 14.81 27.54
N ASP A 176 -12.61 16.06 27.68
CA ASP A 176 -13.43 16.69 26.63
C ASP A 176 -12.65 16.87 25.32
N ILE A 177 -11.33 17.10 25.38
CA ILE A 177 -10.46 17.14 24.20
C ILE A 177 -10.40 15.78 23.50
N GLU A 178 -10.25 14.68 24.27
CA GLU A 178 -10.24 13.32 23.71
C GLU A 178 -11.60 12.95 23.10
N LYS A 179 -12.71 13.32 23.76
CA LYS A 179 -14.07 13.13 23.22
C LYS A 179 -14.28 13.90 21.92
N LEU A 180 -13.83 15.15 21.84
CA LEU A 180 -13.89 15.95 20.60
C LEU A 180 -13.06 15.31 19.48
N ALA A 181 -11.86 14.83 19.79
CA ALA A 181 -11.02 14.13 18.82
C ALA A 181 -11.65 12.81 18.35
N ASP A 182 -12.30 12.06 19.25
CA ASP A 182 -13.06 10.85 18.89
C ASP A 182 -14.28 11.16 18.02
N ALA A 183 -15.05 12.19 18.36
CA ALA A 183 -16.18 12.64 17.56
C ALA A 183 -15.74 13.05 16.15
N GLN A 184 -14.62 13.78 16.03
CA GLN A 184 -14.05 14.13 14.73
C GLN A 184 -13.61 12.89 13.94
N ARG A 185 -12.92 11.92 14.58
CA ARG A 185 -12.55 10.64 13.94
C ARG A 185 -13.77 9.88 13.42
N GLN A 186 -14.86 9.87 14.19
CA GLN A 186 -16.11 9.22 13.77
C GLN A 186 -16.75 9.94 12.59
N LEU A 187 -16.76 11.27 12.57
CA LEU A 187 -17.23 12.06 11.43
C LEU A 187 -16.38 11.82 10.19
N ASP A 188 -15.06 11.82 10.31
CA ASP A 188 -14.14 11.55 9.19
C ASP A 188 -14.35 10.12 8.65
N ARG A 189 -14.49 9.15 9.56
CA ARG A 189 -14.80 7.75 9.21
C ARG A 189 -16.13 7.64 8.47
N GLN A 190 -17.17 8.34 8.93
CA GLN A 190 -18.49 8.33 8.30
C GLN A 190 -18.46 9.00 6.92
N ALA A 191 -17.76 10.13 6.78
CA ALA A 191 -17.57 10.79 5.49
C ALA A 191 -16.85 9.89 4.47
N LYS A 192 -15.83 9.14 4.92
CA LYS A 192 -15.13 8.14 4.08
C LYS A 192 -16.07 7.02 3.63
N LEU A 193 -16.93 6.50 4.52
CA LEU A 193 -17.93 5.49 4.18
C LEU A 193 -18.96 5.99 3.17
N GLU A 194 -19.50 7.19 3.39
CA GLU A 194 -20.45 7.82 2.45
C GLU A 194 -19.82 8.04 1.08
N PHE A 195 -18.55 8.43 1.05
CA PHE A 195 -17.84 8.61 -0.20
C PHE A 195 -17.55 7.27 -0.90
N ALA A 196 -17.17 6.23 -0.15
CA ALA A 196 -17.03 4.87 -0.68
C ALA A 196 -18.33 4.36 -1.32
N ASP A 197 -19.46 4.59 -0.64
CA ASP A 197 -20.77 4.20 -1.16
C ASP A 197 -21.15 4.99 -2.41
N GLN A 198 -20.81 6.27 -2.49
CA GLN A 198 -21.00 7.07 -3.71
C GLN A 198 -20.18 6.51 -4.89
N LEU A 199 -18.92 6.12 -4.66
CA LEU A 199 -18.09 5.50 -5.69
C LEU A 199 -18.70 4.17 -6.17
N ARG A 200 -19.23 3.36 -5.24
CA ARG A 200 -19.92 2.11 -5.54
C ARG A 200 -21.17 2.35 -6.39
N GLN A 201 -22.03 3.29 -5.97
CA GLN A 201 -23.24 3.66 -6.69
C GLN A 201 -22.95 4.21 -8.09
N ASP A 202 -21.95 5.09 -8.24
CA ASP A 202 -21.56 5.63 -9.55
C ASP A 202 -21.05 4.52 -10.49
N ARG A 203 -20.30 3.56 -9.93
CA ARG A 203 -19.74 2.41 -10.65
C ARG A 203 -20.80 1.41 -11.14
N GLU A 204 -21.86 1.21 -10.35
CA GLU A 204 -22.94 0.24 -10.61
C GLU A 204 -24.10 0.83 -11.41
N ARG A 205 -24.05 2.14 -11.70
CA ARG A 205 -25.11 2.83 -12.40
C ARG A 205 -25.08 2.56 -13.90
N ASP A 206 -26.24 2.23 -14.44
CA ASP A 206 -26.47 2.25 -15.88
C ASP A 206 -26.66 3.68 -16.37
N TYR A 207 -25.81 4.08 -17.32
CA TYR A 207 -25.83 5.41 -17.90
C TYR A 207 -26.51 5.38 -19.29
N PRO A 208 -27.31 6.41 -19.64
CA PRO A 208 -27.99 6.48 -20.94
C PRO A 208 -27.04 6.78 -22.11
N MET A 209 -25.80 7.18 -21.82
CA MET A 209 -24.76 7.47 -22.81
C MET A 209 -23.43 6.87 -22.38
N SER A 210 -22.56 6.60 -23.36
CA SER A 210 -21.20 6.09 -23.15
C SER A 210 -20.18 6.94 -23.90
N ILE A 211 -18.98 7.04 -23.34
CA ILE A 211 -17.78 7.48 -24.06
C ILE A 211 -17.02 6.20 -24.41
N GLU A 212 -16.82 5.96 -25.70
CA GLU A 212 -16.23 4.73 -26.23
C GLU A 212 -14.74 4.86 -26.44
N ASP A 213 -14.30 6.04 -26.90
CA ASP A 213 -12.89 6.30 -27.18
C ASP A 213 -12.47 7.68 -26.69
N VAL A 214 -11.27 7.72 -26.11
CA VAL A 214 -10.53 8.94 -25.79
C VAL A 214 -9.12 8.78 -26.37
N VAL A 215 -8.85 9.48 -27.47
CA VAL A 215 -7.57 9.41 -28.19
C VAL A 215 -6.77 10.67 -27.88
N VAL A 216 -5.63 10.49 -27.21
CA VAL A 216 -4.73 11.59 -26.86
C VAL A 216 -3.61 11.71 -27.89
N ARG A 217 -3.44 12.92 -28.45
CA ARG A 217 -2.41 13.29 -29.42
C ARG A 217 -1.39 14.27 -28.82
N ALA A 218 -0.49 14.77 -29.66
CA ALA A 218 0.50 15.77 -29.28
C ALA A 218 -0.16 17.04 -28.72
N ASP A 219 -1.21 17.54 -29.39
CA ASP A 219 -1.83 18.84 -29.12
C ASP A 219 -3.36 18.78 -28.90
N THR A 220 -4.01 17.68 -29.28
CA THR A 220 -5.47 17.48 -29.13
C THR A 220 -5.85 16.20 -28.40
N ILE A 221 -7.09 16.16 -27.93
CA ILE A 221 -7.76 14.98 -27.36
C ILE A 221 -9.09 14.82 -28.09
N ARG A 222 -9.28 13.69 -28.77
CA ARG A 222 -10.52 13.35 -29.47
C ARG A 222 -11.35 12.38 -28.64
N ILE A 223 -12.63 12.68 -28.47
CA ILE A 223 -13.55 11.96 -27.58
C ILE A 223 -14.78 11.57 -28.39
N ARG A 224 -15.04 10.26 -28.46
CA ARG A 224 -16.18 9.70 -29.20
C ARG A 224 -17.06 8.86 -28.30
N GLY A 225 -18.33 8.84 -28.63
CA GLY A 225 -19.28 7.97 -27.94
C GLY A 225 -20.67 8.03 -28.55
N GLN A 226 -21.61 7.45 -27.81
CA GLN A 226 -22.97 7.26 -28.29
C GLN A 226 -23.99 7.29 -27.14
N GLY A 227 -25.26 7.37 -27.51
CA GLY A 227 -26.39 7.24 -26.60
C GLY A 227 -27.41 8.36 -26.78
N GLN A 228 -28.51 8.23 -26.05
CA GLN A 228 -29.61 9.19 -26.11
C GLN A 228 -29.71 9.95 -24.80
N ALA A 229 -29.65 11.28 -24.90
CA ALA A 229 -29.88 12.14 -23.76
C ALA A 229 -31.36 12.08 -23.33
N PRO A 230 -31.67 12.29 -22.04
CA PRO A 230 -33.04 12.53 -21.60
C PRO A 230 -33.66 13.72 -22.35
N VAL A 231 -34.97 13.65 -22.59
CA VAL A 231 -35.75 14.76 -23.17
C VAL A 231 -35.52 16.02 -22.31
N ASP A 232 -35.24 17.14 -22.97
CA ASP A 232 -34.95 18.47 -22.38
C ASP A 232 -33.60 18.65 -21.66
N ALA A 233 -32.68 17.68 -21.69
CA ALA A 233 -31.34 17.84 -21.12
C ALA A 233 -30.32 18.33 -22.17
N ALA A 234 -29.67 19.46 -21.92
CA ALA A 234 -28.49 19.87 -22.69
C ALA A 234 -27.29 19.00 -22.26
N VAL A 235 -26.72 18.24 -23.21
CA VAL A 235 -25.54 17.40 -22.96
C VAL A 235 -24.27 18.24 -23.00
N ARG A 236 -23.44 18.10 -21.99
CA ARG A 236 -22.16 18.82 -21.85
C ARG A 236 -21.04 17.82 -21.62
N LEU A 237 -19.89 18.09 -22.24
CA LEU A 237 -18.66 17.37 -21.96
C LEU A 237 -17.93 18.11 -20.84
N VAL A 238 -17.60 17.38 -19.79
CA VAL A 238 -16.82 17.91 -18.66
C VAL A 238 -15.51 17.17 -18.49
N GLU A 239 -14.48 17.95 -18.19
CA GLU A 239 -13.20 17.40 -17.78
C GLU A 239 -13.25 17.00 -16.30
N ARG A 240 -12.66 15.83 -16.00
CA ARG A 240 -12.43 15.32 -14.65
C ARG A 240 -10.90 15.21 -14.44
N PRO A 241 -10.25 16.27 -13.95
CA PRO A 241 -8.87 16.21 -13.50
C PRO A 241 -8.67 15.08 -12.49
N LEU A 242 -7.47 14.49 -12.47
CA LEU A 242 -7.17 13.35 -11.63
C LEU A 242 -7.59 13.57 -10.18
N HIS A 243 -7.13 14.65 -9.54
CA HIS A 243 -7.36 14.90 -8.11
C HIS A 243 -8.86 14.98 -7.70
N LEU A 244 -9.77 15.17 -8.66
CA LEU A 244 -11.21 15.21 -8.43
C LEU A 244 -11.84 13.82 -8.54
N ILE A 245 -11.76 13.08 -7.43
CA ILE A 245 -12.39 11.76 -7.24
C ILE A 245 -13.88 11.82 -6.85
N GLY A 246 -14.40 13.00 -6.46
CA GLY A 246 -15.73 13.14 -5.84
C GLY A 246 -16.84 13.70 -6.73
N ARG A 247 -18.09 13.31 -6.44
CA ARG A 247 -19.44 13.75 -6.86
C ARG A 247 -19.65 14.43 -8.24
N ALA A 248 -20.84 14.19 -8.81
CA ALA A 248 -21.32 14.87 -10.02
C ALA A 248 -21.45 16.41 -9.87
N ASP A 249 -21.39 16.94 -8.64
CA ASP A 249 -21.57 18.36 -8.30
C ASP A 249 -20.24 19.13 -8.05
N GLN A 250 -19.08 18.45 -8.02
CA GLN A 250 -17.80 19.15 -7.90
C GLN A 250 -17.51 19.92 -9.19
N ARG A 251 -17.14 21.21 -9.06
CA ARG A 251 -16.87 22.10 -10.21
C ARG A 251 -15.89 21.45 -11.18
N THR A 252 -16.44 21.01 -12.30
CA THR A 252 -15.68 20.54 -13.44
C THR A 252 -15.42 21.71 -14.38
N THR A 253 -14.36 21.62 -15.19
CA THR A 253 -14.21 22.58 -16.29
C THR A 253 -15.20 22.17 -17.38
N ASP A 254 -16.25 22.95 -17.54
CA ASP A 254 -17.25 22.78 -18.59
C ASP A 254 -16.68 23.26 -19.92
N LEU A 255 -16.65 22.37 -20.91
CA LEU A 255 -16.01 22.62 -22.20
C LEU A 255 -17.02 22.92 -23.30
N GLY A 256 -18.30 23.08 -22.95
CA GLY A 256 -19.36 23.46 -23.86
C GLY A 256 -20.27 22.30 -24.28
N PRO A 257 -21.27 22.59 -25.12
CA PRO A 257 -22.29 21.63 -25.53
C PRO A 257 -21.69 20.52 -26.39
N VAL A 258 -22.18 19.29 -26.17
CA VAL A 258 -21.97 18.17 -27.09
C VAL A 258 -23.05 18.23 -28.16
N VAL A 259 -22.66 18.55 -29.40
CA VAL A 259 -23.58 18.50 -30.53
C VAL A 259 -23.66 17.05 -31.00
N SER A 260 -24.76 16.37 -30.69
CA SER A 260 -25.05 15.05 -31.27
C SER A 260 -25.39 15.20 -32.75
N SER A 261 -24.83 14.31 -33.57
CA SER A 261 -25.29 14.18 -34.96
C SER A 261 -26.69 13.56 -34.97
N GLN A 262 -27.64 14.17 -35.70
CA GLN A 262 -29.01 13.68 -35.77
C GLN A 262 -29.07 12.34 -36.53
N GLY A 263 -29.07 11.25 -35.77
CA GLY A 263 -29.27 9.88 -36.22
C GLY A 263 -29.90 9.04 -35.11
N PRO A 264 -30.48 7.86 -35.43
CA PRO A 264 -31.35 7.10 -34.52
C PRO A 264 -30.71 6.62 -33.21
N ALA A 265 -29.37 6.68 -33.06
CA ALA A 265 -28.63 6.33 -31.84
C ALA A 265 -27.76 7.47 -31.25
N GLY A 266 -27.79 8.68 -31.84
CA GLY A 266 -27.04 9.85 -31.35
C GLY A 266 -25.54 9.62 -31.14
N HIS A 267 -24.73 9.71 -32.19
CA HIS A 267 -23.27 9.67 -32.06
C HIS A 267 -22.70 11.08 -31.90
N PHE A 268 -21.61 11.20 -31.14
CA PHE A 268 -20.83 12.43 -31.02
C PHE A 268 -19.33 12.17 -31.22
N ASP A 269 -18.66 13.21 -31.70
CA ASP A 269 -17.22 13.23 -31.96
C ASP A 269 -16.71 14.64 -31.68
N ILE A 270 -15.94 14.78 -30.61
CA ILE A 270 -15.49 16.08 -30.10
C ILE A 270 -13.97 16.07 -30.06
N GLU A 271 -13.37 17.16 -30.48
CA GLU A 271 -11.94 17.39 -30.29
C GLU A 271 -11.73 18.61 -29.40
N VAL A 272 -10.84 18.46 -28.42
CA VAL A 272 -10.48 19.53 -27.47
C VAL A 272 -8.96 19.68 -27.38
N PRO A 273 -8.42 20.86 -27.03
CA PRO A 273 -6.98 21.04 -26.85
C PRO A 273 -6.39 20.15 -25.75
N ARG A 274 -5.17 19.63 -25.89
CA ARG A 274 -4.50 18.90 -24.80
C ARG A 274 -4.00 19.87 -23.72
N ILE A 275 -3.40 20.99 -24.14
CA ILE A 275 -2.85 22.01 -23.25
C ILE A 275 -3.80 23.20 -23.17
N VAL A 276 -4.17 23.63 -21.96
CA VAL A 276 -4.99 24.83 -21.71
C VAL A 276 -4.38 25.59 -20.54
N ASP A 277 -4.08 26.88 -20.72
CA ASP A 277 -3.46 27.75 -19.70
C ASP A 277 -2.18 27.14 -19.08
N GLY A 278 -1.39 26.41 -19.89
CA GLY A 278 -0.18 25.72 -19.47
C GLY A 278 -0.40 24.42 -18.69
N ARG A 279 -1.65 24.01 -18.43
CA ARG A 279 -2.01 22.73 -17.81
C ARG A 279 -2.19 21.65 -18.88
N ASP A 280 -1.52 20.53 -18.69
CA ASP A 280 -1.68 19.35 -19.54
C ASP A 280 -2.85 18.49 -19.07
N ARG A 281 -3.81 18.24 -19.96
CA ARG A 281 -4.99 17.38 -19.73
C ARG A 281 -4.75 15.92 -20.07
N PHE A 282 -3.50 15.53 -20.36
CA PHE A 282 -3.08 14.18 -20.74
C PHE A 282 -3.61 13.05 -19.85
N HIS A 283 -3.66 13.28 -18.54
CA HIS A 283 -4.16 12.28 -17.59
C HIS A 283 -5.67 12.41 -17.32
N SER A 284 -6.30 13.54 -17.65
CA SER A 284 -7.69 13.81 -17.29
C SER A 284 -8.66 12.75 -17.83
N ALA A 285 -9.71 12.48 -17.05
CA ALA A 285 -10.86 11.74 -17.51
C ALA A 285 -11.93 12.70 -18.07
N TRP A 286 -12.88 12.12 -18.79
CA TRP A 286 -13.93 12.84 -19.52
C TRP A 286 -15.29 12.27 -19.14
N ARG A 287 -16.30 13.11 -19.01
CA ARG A 287 -17.64 12.65 -18.63
C ARG A 287 -18.71 13.47 -19.33
N LEU A 288 -19.85 12.85 -19.64
CA LEU A 288 -21.04 13.53 -20.10
C LEU A 288 -21.94 13.85 -18.91
N ILE A 289 -22.44 15.09 -18.86
CA ILE A 289 -23.47 15.51 -17.91
C ILE A 289 -24.67 16.09 -18.65
N GLY A 290 -25.84 15.93 -18.06
CA GLY A 290 -27.08 16.55 -18.47
C GLY A 290 -27.36 17.75 -17.58
N GLN A 291 -27.53 18.91 -18.20
CA GLN A 291 -27.76 20.17 -17.51
C GLN A 291 -29.17 20.68 -17.82
N ALA A 292 -29.92 21.04 -16.78
CA ALA A 292 -31.21 21.75 -16.93
C ALA A 292 -30.96 23.17 -17.47
N ALA A 293 -31.94 23.74 -18.16
CA ALA A 293 -31.81 25.03 -18.85
C ALA A 293 -31.39 26.21 -17.95
N ASP A 294 -31.62 26.10 -16.64
CA ASP A 294 -31.36 27.12 -15.60
C ASP A 294 -30.19 26.77 -14.65
N ALA A 295 -29.52 25.62 -14.84
CA ALA A 295 -28.44 25.18 -13.96
C ALA A 295 -27.12 25.89 -14.25
N THR A 296 -26.24 26.01 -13.24
CA THR A 296 -24.87 26.53 -13.39
C THR A 296 -23.99 25.63 -14.28
N ALA A 297 -23.16 26.22 -15.15
CA ALA A 297 -22.20 25.49 -15.99
C ALA A 297 -21.34 24.51 -15.16
N GLY A 298 -21.19 23.28 -15.63
CA GLY A 298 -20.47 22.21 -14.91
C GLY A 298 -21.22 21.56 -13.74
N SER A 299 -22.46 21.98 -13.45
CA SER A 299 -23.36 21.28 -12.52
C SER A 299 -24.45 20.54 -13.29
N GLY A 300 -24.57 19.23 -13.09
CA GLY A 300 -25.51 18.42 -13.86
C GLY A 300 -25.52 16.95 -13.44
N ARG A 301 -26.55 16.23 -13.90
CA ARG A 301 -26.65 14.79 -13.65
C ARG A 301 -25.70 14.06 -14.60
N ALA A 302 -24.88 13.16 -14.09
CA ALA A 302 -24.06 12.30 -14.94
C ALA A 302 -24.92 11.49 -15.93
N LEU A 303 -24.53 11.54 -17.20
CA LEU A 303 -25.14 10.80 -18.31
C LEU A 303 -24.24 9.70 -18.86
N SER A 304 -22.98 9.64 -18.44
CA SER A 304 -22.03 8.56 -18.72
C SER A 304 -21.19 8.25 -17.49
N SER A 305 -20.51 7.09 -17.49
CA SER A 305 -19.31 6.89 -16.70
C SER A 305 -18.23 7.91 -17.11
N ARG A 306 -17.26 8.16 -16.24
CA ARG A 306 -16.05 8.86 -16.68
C ARG A 306 -15.22 7.93 -17.59
N ALA A 307 -14.49 8.48 -18.55
CA ALA A 307 -13.63 7.74 -19.45
C ALA A 307 -12.22 8.34 -19.48
N TYR A 308 -11.21 7.49 -19.36
CA TYR A 308 -9.80 7.84 -19.54
C TYR A 308 -9.35 7.58 -20.98
N ALA A 309 -8.14 8.01 -21.30
CA ALA A 309 -7.47 7.67 -22.56
C ALA A 309 -7.56 6.16 -22.85
N THR A 310 -8.17 5.82 -23.99
CA THR A 310 -8.20 4.45 -24.55
C THR A 310 -7.09 4.24 -25.56
N LYS A 311 -6.60 5.33 -26.17
CA LYS A 311 -5.45 5.35 -27.06
C LYS A 311 -4.59 6.58 -26.81
N ILE A 312 -3.28 6.40 -26.82
CA ILE A 312 -2.29 7.46 -26.73
C ILE A 312 -1.38 7.33 -27.93
N GLU A 313 -1.26 8.39 -28.72
CA GLU A 313 -0.26 8.47 -29.77
C GLU A 313 1.11 8.73 -29.12
N PRO A 314 2.15 7.94 -29.47
CA PRO A 314 3.50 8.18 -28.98
C PRO A 314 4.00 9.59 -29.31
N VAL A 315 4.86 10.15 -28.48
CA VAL A 315 5.43 11.49 -28.71
C VAL A 315 6.41 11.54 -29.88
N ASP A 316 7.04 10.41 -30.21
CA ASP A 316 7.79 10.20 -31.45
C ASP A 316 7.81 8.69 -31.81
N ASP A 317 8.46 8.36 -32.92
CA ASP A 317 8.63 6.99 -33.44
C ASP A 317 9.91 6.27 -32.97
N ASP A 318 10.66 6.85 -32.02
CA ASP A 318 11.92 6.34 -31.45
C ASP A 318 11.66 5.41 -30.25
N TYR A 319 11.05 4.27 -30.56
CA TYR A 319 10.80 3.17 -29.63
C TYR A 319 11.08 1.82 -30.32
N ALA A 320 11.15 0.73 -29.56
CA ALA A 320 11.40 -0.59 -30.15
C ALA A 320 10.21 -1.05 -31.02
N ASP A 321 10.47 -1.63 -32.20
CA ASP A 321 9.44 -2.08 -33.16
C ASP A 321 8.46 -3.13 -32.60
N ALA A 322 8.88 -3.87 -31.58
CA ALA A 322 8.10 -4.90 -30.96
C ALA A 322 8.32 -4.94 -29.45
N ARG A 323 7.33 -5.46 -28.73
CA ARG A 323 7.46 -5.73 -27.29
C ARG A 323 8.53 -6.80 -27.04
N PRO A 324 9.53 -6.55 -26.18
CA PRO A 324 10.41 -7.59 -25.66
C PRO A 324 9.63 -8.65 -24.88
N ILE A 325 9.92 -9.92 -25.19
CA ILE A 325 9.36 -11.09 -24.52
C ILE A 325 10.55 -11.89 -23.99
N PRO A 326 10.55 -12.30 -22.71
CA PRO A 326 11.65 -13.10 -22.18
C PRO A 326 11.67 -14.47 -22.89
N SER A 327 12.86 -14.98 -23.24
CA SER A 327 13.00 -16.25 -23.95
C SER A 327 12.61 -17.47 -23.12
N SER A 328 12.61 -17.33 -21.79
CA SER A 328 12.15 -18.30 -20.82
C SER A 328 11.47 -17.58 -19.65
N GLN A 329 10.81 -18.35 -18.78
CA GLN A 329 10.21 -17.80 -17.56
C GLN A 329 11.24 -17.55 -16.45
N LYS A 330 12.54 -17.80 -16.66
CA LYS A 330 13.57 -17.63 -15.62
C LYS A 330 13.85 -16.15 -15.37
N GLY A 331 13.46 -15.66 -14.20
CA GLY A 331 13.66 -14.29 -13.78
C GLY A 331 14.29 -14.16 -12.39
N LEU A 332 14.80 -12.98 -12.08
CA LEU A 332 15.36 -12.67 -10.77
C LEU A 332 14.81 -11.35 -10.23
N SER A 333 14.31 -11.35 -9.00
CA SER A 333 13.81 -10.13 -8.38
C SER A 333 14.93 -9.34 -7.68
N GLY A 334 14.75 -8.03 -7.56
CA GLY A 334 15.63 -7.14 -6.79
C GLY A 334 17.03 -6.97 -7.38
N PHE A 335 17.14 -6.95 -8.72
CA PHE A 335 18.41 -6.72 -9.40
C PHE A 335 19.01 -5.38 -8.97
N SER A 336 20.27 -5.42 -8.52
CA SER A 336 20.99 -4.27 -7.99
C SER A 336 22.49 -4.51 -8.06
N ARG A 337 23.30 -3.46 -7.85
CA ARG A 337 24.77 -3.56 -7.85
C ARG A 337 25.35 -4.26 -6.61
N ARG A 338 24.50 -4.85 -5.75
CA ARG A 338 24.93 -5.56 -4.53
C ARG A 338 25.39 -6.98 -4.80
N GLY A 339 25.01 -7.57 -5.93
CA GLY A 339 25.43 -8.92 -6.32
C GLY A 339 26.33 -8.96 -7.55
N PRO A 340 26.91 -10.12 -7.87
CA PRO A 340 27.81 -10.27 -9.00
C PRO A 340 27.04 -10.44 -10.32
N GLU A 341 26.98 -9.41 -11.16
CA GLU A 341 26.23 -9.41 -12.45
C GLU A 341 26.42 -10.66 -13.31
N SER A 342 27.58 -11.32 -13.25
CA SER A 342 27.85 -12.60 -13.91
C SER A 342 26.84 -13.69 -13.56
N ASP A 343 26.26 -13.69 -12.35
CA ASP A 343 25.23 -14.66 -11.97
C ASP A 343 24.00 -14.59 -12.86
N LEU A 344 23.58 -13.39 -13.29
CA LEU A 344 22.39 -13.26 -14.11
C LEU A 344 22.62 -13.93 -15.48
N VAL A 345 23.85 -13.85 -16.00
CA VAL A 345 24.27 -14.54 -17.23
C VAL A 345 24.42 -16.04 -16.98
N ASP A 346 25.15 -16.44 -15.94
CA ASP A 346 25.42 -17.84 -15.60
C ASP A 346 24.14 -18.63 -15.32
N LEU A 347 23.14 -18.00 -14.71
CA LEU A 347 21.83 -18.58 -14.42
C LEU A 347 20.91 -18.59 -15.66
N GLY A 348 21.23 -17.86 -16.72
CA GLY A 348 20.35 -17.67 -17.88
C GLY A 348 19.06 -16.95 -17.49
N ILE A 349 19.18 -15.80 -16.82
CA ILE A 349 18.06 -14.94 -16.44
C ILE A 349 17.61 -14.14 -17.66
N ASP A 350 16.31 -14.17 -17.96
CA ASP A 350 15.70 -13.46 -19.10
C ASP A 350 14.81 -12.28 -18.67
N ALA A 351 14.51 -12.16 -17.37
CA ALA A 351 13.71 -11.08 -16.82
C ALA A 351 14.19 -10.66 -15.43
N VAL A 352 14.14 -9.35 -15.15
CA VAL A 352 14.55 -8.80 -13.85
C VAL A 352 13.53 -7.80 -13.30
N THR A 353 13.42 -7.71 -11.97
CA THR A 353 12.81 -6.54 -11.33
C THR A 353 13.84 -5.55 -10.81
N ILE A 354 13.55 -4.26 -10.97
CA ILE A 354 14.36 -3.16 -10.44
C ILE A 354 13.44 -2.22 -9.65
N ASN A 355 13.81 -1.93 -8.40
CA ASN A 355 13.07 -0.98 -7.55
C ASN A 355 13.46 0.46 -7.89
N VAL A 356 12.46 1.30 -8.18
CA VAL A 356 12.63 2.73 -8.50
C VAL A 356 11.99 3.57 -7.39
N LEU A 357 12.83 4.22 -6.57
CA LEU A 357 12.38 5.05 -5.46
C LEU A 357 12.06 6.47 -5.95
N LEU A 358 10.79 6.75 -6.21
CA LEU A 358 10.31 7.99 -6.85
C LEU A 358 10.66 9.25 -6.06
N SER A 359 10.59 9.19 -4.73
CA SER A 359 10.93 10.34 -3.86
C SER A 359 12.38 10.82 -4.03
N ARG A 360 13.29 9.99 -4.55
CA ARG A 360 14.68 10.42 -4.81
C ARG A 360 14.78 11.42 -5.97
N PHE A 361 13.77 11.47 -6.85
CA PHE A 361 13.71 12.38 -7.99
C PHE A 361 13.06 13.73 -7.65
N VAL A 362 12.59 13.93 -6.42
CA VAL A 362 11.84 15.14 -6.04
C VAL A 362 12.51 15.83 -4.86
N THR A 363 12.65 17.15 -4.96
CA THR A 363 13.23 17.97 -3.89
C THR A 363 12.60 19.36 -3.84
N SER A 364 12.46 19.92 -2.64
CA SER A 364 12.00 21.30 -2.42
C SER A 364 13.10 22.35 -2.63
N SER A 365 14.35 21.93 -2.76
CA SER A 365 15.50 22.83 -2.89
C SER A 365 15.99 22.92 -4.33
N GLY A 366 16.08 24.14 -4.86
CA GLY A 366 16.78 24.39 -6.12
C GLY A 366 18.26 24.00 -6.05
N GLY A 367 18.95 24.00 -7.19
CA GLY A 367 20.38 23.72 -7.28
C GLY A 367 20.85 23.41 -8.71
N PRO A 368 22.17 23.32 -8.93
CA PRO A 368 22.71 22.99 -10.25
C PRO A 368 22.13 21.68 -10.81
N GLY A 369 21.68 21.71 -12.06
CA GLY A 369 21.13 20.53 -12.76
C GLY A 369 19.71 20.11 -12.36
N ARG A 370 19.11 20.75 -11.35
CA ARG A 370 17.72 20.49 -10.95
C ARG A 370 16.75 21.33 -11.78
N GLN A 371 15.69 20.70 -12.27
CA GLN A 371 14.70 21.35 -13.13
C GLN A 371 13.43 21.62 -12.35
N ARG A 372 12.90 22.85 -12.41
CA ARG A 372 11.66 23.19 -11.71
C ARG A 372 10.49 22.39 -12.30
N ILE A 373 9.70 21.75 -11.46
CA ILE A 373 8.46 21.08 -11.84
C ILE A 373 7.34 22.13 -11.87
N ALA A 374 6.52 22.11 -12.91
CA ALA A 374 5.33 22.96 -13.02
C ALA A 374 4.20 22.42 -12.13
N ALA A 375 4.31 22.64 -10.82
CA ALA A 375 3.29 22.28 -9.84
C ALA A 375 2.82 23.53 -9.05
N PRO A 376 1.53 23.61 -8.67
CA PRO A 376 1.02 24.70 -7.82
C PRO A 376 1.61 24.64 -6.41
N GLY A 377 1.76 25.80 -5.75
CA GLY A 377 2.34 25.94 -4.41
C GLY A 377 3.86 26.17 -4.43
N ASP A 378 4.54 25.81 -3.33
CA ASP A 378 5.97 26.06 -3.16
C ASP A 378 6.84 25.44 -4.25
N PRO A 379 7.98 26.04 -4.63
CA PRO A 379 8.87 25.46 -5.62
C PRO A 379 9.26 24.01 -5.30
N VAL A 380 9.18 23.16 -6.32
CA VAL A 380 9.62 21.77 -6.27
C VAL A 380 10.38 21.46 -7.56
N TYR A 381 11.41 20.64 -7.45
CA TYR A 381 12.37 20.40 -8.50
C TYR A 381 12.56 18.90 -8.74
N PHE A 382 12.73 18.54 -10.01
CA PHE A 382 13.17 17.24 -10.46
C PHE A 382 14.69 17.12 -10.30
N ASP A 383 15.12 16.05 -9.65
CA ASP A 383 16.52 15.71 -9.41
C ASP A 383 16.91 14.49 -10.24
N SER A 384 17.76 14.69 -11.26
CA SER A 384 18.16 13.63 -12.19
C SER A 384 19.27 12.73 -11.67
N ARG A 385 19.91 13.06 -10.53
CA ARG A 385 21.04 12.28 -9.98
C ARG A 385 20.73 10.80 -9.75
N PRO A 386 19.53 10.38 -9.31
CA PRO A 386 19.23 8.96 -9.13
C PRO A 386 19.31 8.12 -10.42
N PHE A 387 19.27 8.74 -11.61
CA PHE A 387 19.51 8.01 -12.86
C PHE A 387 20.91 7.38 -12.90
N GLY A 388 21.92 7.98 -12.26
CA GLY A 388 23.26 7.40 -12.20
C GLY A 388 23.34 6.04 -11.51
N ASP A 389 22.37 5.70 -10.66
CA ASP A 389 22.25 4.38 -10.04
C ASP A 389 21.48 3.39 -10.92
N LEU A 390 20.49 3.88 -11.69
CA LEU A 390 19.57 3.06 -12.49
C LEU A 390 20.11 2.74 -13.89
N ASP A 391 20.77 3.69 -14.55
CA ASP A 391 21.23 3.53 -15.93
C ASP A 391 22.16 2.33 -16.10
N PRO A 392 23.16 2.08 -15.22
CA PRO A 392 24.02 0.92 -15.39
C PRO A 392 23.26 -0.41 -15.27
N LEU A 393 22.21 -0.46 -14.43
CA LEU A 393 21.40 -1.67 -14.25
C LEU A 393 20.55 -1.94 -15.50
N ILE A 394 19.88 -0.92 -16.01
CA ILE A 394 19.00 -1.05 -17.19
C ILE A 394 19.85 -1.28 -18.44
N ASP A 395 21.05 -0.69 -18.51
CA ASP A 395 21.99 -0.91 -19.62
C ASP A 395 22.52 -2.35 -19.61
N PHE A 396 22.90 -2.86 -18.43
CA PHE A 396 23.27 -4.26 -18.28
C PHE A 396 22.14 -5.19 -18.74
N ALA A 397 20.93 -4.99 -18.22
CA ALA A 397 19.77 -5.80 -18.61
C ALA A 397 19.51 -5.74 -20.12
N CYS A 398 19.60 -4.55 -20.72
CA CYS A 398 19.46 -4.35 -22.17
C CYS A 398 20.53 -5.12 -22.97
N ARG A 399 21.81 -4.99 -22.62
CA ARG A 399 22.92 -5.69 -23.30
C ARG A 399 22.85 -7.21 -23.11
N SER A 400 22.28 -7.67 -22.01
CA SER A 400 22.02 -9.08 -21.73
C SER A 400 20.65 -9.56 -22.23
N GLN A 401 19.92 -8.74 -23.00
CA GLN A 401 18.61 -9.06 -23.59
C GLN A 401 17.53 -9.45 -22.56
N MET A 402 17.65 -8.95 -21.33
CA MET A 402 16.70 -9.17 -20.24
C MET A 402 15.54 -8.19 -20.31
N VAL A 403 14.33 -8.68 -20.05
CA VAL A 403 13.14 -7.84 -19.90
C VAL A 403 13.15 -7.19 -18.52
N VAL A 404 13.03 -5.86 -18.48
CA VAL A 404 13.01 -5.09 -17.23
C VAL A 404 11.58 -4.81 -16.78
N SER A 405 11.29 -5.20 -15.53
CA SER A 405 10.08 -4.82 -14.79
C SER A 405 10.43 -3.83 -13.67
N ALA A 406 10.06 -2.57 -13.81
CA ALA A 406 10.35 -1.54 -12.80
C ALA A 406 9.25 -1.47 -11.74
N ILE A 407 9.59 -1.65 -10.46
CA ILE A 407 8.66 -1.48 -9.33
C ILE A 407 8.76 -0.04 -8.84
N LEU A 408 7.67 0.72 -9.00
CA LEU A 408 7.65 2.14 -8.66
C LEU A 408 7.25 2.32 -7.20
N LEU A 409 8.10 2.93 -6.38
CA LEU A 409 7.94 2.97 -4.92
C LEU A 409 8.12 4.39 -4.38
N ILE A 410 7.31 4.76 -3.39
CA ILE A 410 7.41 6.03 -2.66
C ILE A 410 7.73 5.69 -1.21
N PRO A 411 8.99 5.72 -0.77
CA PRO A 411 9.34 5.41 0.62
C PRO A 411 8.58 6.29 1.62
N THR A 412 8.02 5.67 2.67
CA THR A 412 7.42 6.41 3.78
C THR A 412 8.51 7.24 4.48
N PRO A 413 8.31 8.55 4.70
CA PRO A 413 9.30 9.39 5.37
C PRO A 413 9.60 8.90 6.79
N ARG A 414 10.90 8.80 7.16
CA ARG A 414 11.32 8.40 8.51
C ARG A 414 10.98 9.42 9.61
N GLN A 415 10.68 10.65 9.22
CA GLN A 415 10.22 11.73 10.08
C GLN A 415 9.07 12.42 9.37
N ALA A 416 8.12 12.97 10.13
CA ALA A 416 7.05 13.82 9.59
C ALA A 416 7.66 15.08 8.94
N SER A 417 8.09 14.95 7.69
CA SER A 417 8.61 16.08 6.92
C SER A 417 7.42 16.78 6.28
N ALA A 418 7.24 18.06 6.59
CA ALA A 418 6.22 18.90 5.96
C ALA A 418 6.33 19.00 4.42
N ASN A 419 7.38 18.42 3.81
CA ASN A 419 7.73 18.52 2.40
C ASN A 419 7.97 17.17 1.72
N ALA A 420 7.05 16.21 1.87
CA ALA A 420 7.03 14.96 1.09
C ALA A 420 5.89 15.00 0.05
N PRO A 421 6.01 15.77 -1.05
CA PRO A 421 4.89 16.12 -1.90
C PRO A 421 4.34 14.96 -2.76
N LEU A 422 5.00 13.81 -2.73
CA LEU A 422 4.51 12.58 -3.36
C LEU A 422 3.74 11.68 -2.38
N VAL A 423 3.85 11.87 -1.07
CA VAL A 423 3.29 10.95 -0.08
C VAL A 423 1.82 11.29 0.15
N HIS A 424 0.94 10.28 0.07
CA HIS A 424 -0.48 10.44 0.35
C HIS A 424 -0.71 11.11 1.72
N PRO A 425 -1.59 12.12 1.84
CA PRO A 425 -1.73 12.91 3.06
C PRO A 425 -2.15 12.09 4.29
N ASP A 426 -2.95 11.04 4.09
CA ASP A 426 -3.38 10.13 5.16
C ASP A 426 -2.35 9.03 5.49
N CYS A 427 -1.17 9.01 4.87
CA CYS A 427 -0.15 8.00 5.14
C CYS A 427 0.32 8.08 6.60
N ASP A 428 0.13 6.99 7.35
CA ASP A 428 0.37 6.93 8.80
C ASP A 428 1.42 5.87 9.21
N GLY A 429 2.07 5.23 8.23
CA GLY A 429 3.06 4.19 8.48
C GLY A 429 3.44 3.39 7.23
N GLY A 430 3.76 2.12 7.43
CA GLY A 430 4.17 1.20 6.35
C GLY A 430 5.56 1.52 5.77
N THR A 431 6.00 0.66 4.85
CA THR A 431 7.29 0.76 4.17
C THR A 431 7.28 1.80 3.04
N TYR A 432 6.19 1.81 2.27
CA TYR A 432 5.97 2.76 1.19
C TYR A 432 4.59 3.40 1.31
N ALA A 433 4.41 4.54 0.66
CA ALA A 433 3.18 5.31 0.58
C ALA A 433 2.55 5.21 -0.81
N MET A 434 1.23 5.34 -0.88
CA MET A 434 0.53 5.68 -2.12
C MET A 434 0.91 7.11 -2.56
N PRO A 435 0.92 7.44 -3.87
CA PRO A 435 1.07 8.81 -4.32
C PRO A 435 -0.04 9.73 -3.80
N ASP A 436 0.30 10.99 -3.48
CA ASP A 436 -0.70 12.05 -3.28
C ASP A 436 -1.39 12.35 -4.60
N LEU A 437 -2.57 11.75 -4.74
CA LEU A 437 -3.48 11.95 -5.85
C LEU A 437 -4.72 12.74 -5.41
N THR A 438 -4.66 13.39 -4.25
CA THR A 438 -5.77 14.19 -3.66
C THR A 438 -5.66 15.67 -3.99
N THR A 439 -4.49 16.11 -4.46
CA THR A 439 -4.22 17.52 -4.81
C THR A 439 -3.69 17.65 -6.25
N ASP A 440 -3.93 18.81 -6.88
CA ASP A 440 -3.30 19.15 -8.17
C ASP A 440 -1.77 19.14 -8.08
N ARG A 441 -1.21 19.54 -6.93
CA ARG A 441 0.22 19.56 -6.68
C ARG A 441 0.82 18.15 -6.73
N GLY A 442 0.25 17.21 -5.98
CA GLY A 442 0.71 15.82 -5.95
C GLY A 442 0.61 15.16 -7.32
N VAL A 443 -0.51 15.37 -8.03
CA VAL A 443 -0.72 14.88 -9.40
C VAL A 443 0.35 15.41 -10.37
N ALA A 444 0.62 16.73 -10.37
CA ALA A 444 1.59 17.34 -11.27
C ALA A 444 3.01 16.83 -11.03
N ILE A 445 3.40 16.64 -9.77
CA ILE A 445 4.73 16.13 -9.40
C ILE A 445 4.87 14.67 -9.80
N TYR A 446 3.86 13.85 -9.49
CA TYR A 446 3.87 12.44 -9.87
C TYR A 446 3.90 12.25 -11.39
N ALA A 447 3.09 12.99 -12.14
CA ALA A 447 3.08 12.97 -13.60
C ALA A 447 4.46 13.33 -14.19
N GLU A 448 5.13 14.37 -13.69
CA GLU A 448 6.45 14.77 -14.19
C GLU A 448 7.52 13.72 -13.91
N VAL A 449 7.53 13.10 -12.73
CA VAL A 449 8.49 12.03 -12.41
C VAL A 449 8.28 10.82 -13.31
N LEU A 450 7.02 10.38 -13.49
CA LEU A 450 6.68 9.27 -14.37
C LEU A 450 7.09 9.56 -15.83
N ARG A 451 6.80 10.76 -16.33
CA ARG A 451 7.14 11.18 -17.69
C ARG A 451 8.66 11.13 -17.92
N ARG A 452 9.47 11.62 -16.96
CA ARG A 452 10.94 11.60 -17.07
C ARG A 452 11.52 10.19 -17.05
N LEU A 453 10.95 9.31 -16.23
CA LEU A 453 11.34 7.89 -16.19
C LEU A 453 10.99 7.19 -17.50
N ALA A 454 9.76 7.35 -17.98
CA ALA A 454 9.28 6.74 -19.23
C ALA A 454 10.10 7.20 -20.44
N ASP A 455 10.34 8.51 -20.55
CA ASP A 455 11.12 9.11 -21.63
C ASP A 455 12.57 8.59 -21.63
N ARG A 456 13.21 8.51 -20.45
CA ARG A 456 14.59 8.02 -20.33
C ARG A 456 14.74 6.55 -20.73
N TYR A 457 13.77 5.71 -20.35
CA TYR A 457 13.84 4.26 -20.50
C TYR A 457 12.86 3.71 -21.54
N ARG A 458 12.72 4.42 -22.65
CA ARG A 458 11.79 4.07 -23.72
C ARG A 458 12.30 3.02 -24.71
N HIS A 459 13.63 2.79 -24.77
CA HIS A 459 14.24 2.03 -25.86
C HIS A 459 14.97 0.78 -25.37
N THR A 460 14.48 -0.41 -25.70
CA THR A 460 15.06 -1.67 -25.21
C THR A 460 16.23 -2.22 -26.02
N GLY A 461 16.58 -1.61 -27.16
CA GLY A 461 17.69 -2.03 -28.02
C GLY A 461 18.94 -1.14 -28.01
N ARG A 462 19.02 -0.12 -27.13
CA ARG A 462 20.15 0.81 -27.07
C ARG A 462 20.27 1.43 -25.67
N ALA A 463 21.48 1.80 -25.26
CA ALA A 463 21.74 2.36 -23.95
C ALA A 463 20.92 3.65 -23.66
N PRO A 464 20.47 3.87 -22.41
CA PRO A 464 20.66 3.02 -21.24
C PRO A 464 19.71 1.82 -21.17
N GLY A 465 18.97 1.51 -22.24
CA GLY A 465 17.98 0.44 -22.28
C GLY A 465 16.56 0.94 -22.01
N GLY A 466 15.64 0.01 -21.79
CA GLY A 466 14.23 0.37 -21.64
C GLY A 466 13.44 -0.51 -20.68
N ILE A 467 12.38 0.08 -20.15
CA ILE A 467 11.43 -0.55 -19.24
C ILE A 467 10.14 -0.80 -20.01
N THR A 468 9.71 -2.06 -20.05
CA THR A 468 8.50 -2.48 -20.77
C THR A 468 7.39 -2.89 -19.81
N ASN A 469 7.74 -3.32 -18.60
CA ASN A 469 6.79 -3.66 -17.56
C ASN A 469 6.96 -2.69 -16.40
N TRP A 470 5.86 -2.08 -15.96
CA TRP A 470 5.84 -1.12 -14.85
C TRP A 470 4.95 -1.68 -13.75
N ILE A 471 5.52 -2.12 -12.64
CA ILE A 471 4.77 -2.62 -11.50
C ILE A 471 4.37 -1.42 -10.64
N ALA A 472 3.07 -1.24 -10.46
CA ALA A 472 2.51 -0.14 -9.68
C ALA A 472 2.60 -0.48 -8.20
N HIS A 473 3.52 0.19 -7.49
CA HIS A 473 3.72 0.05 -6.04
C HIS A 473 3.97 -1.39 -5.61
N ASN A 474 3.79 -1.70 -4.33
CA ASN A 474 3.99 -3.05 -3.78
C ASN A 474 2.76 -3.49 -2.99
N GLU A 475 2.25 -4.67 -3.29
CA GLU A 475 1.25 -5.41 -2.50
C GLU A 475 0.09 -4.53 -2.02
N ILE A 476 -0.67 -3.97 -2.98
CA ILE A 476 -1.75 -3.03 -2.66
C ILE A 476 -2.84 -3.65 -1.79
N ASP A 477 -3.04 -4.96 -1.88
CA ASP A 477 -3.98 -5.70 -1.07
C ASP A 477 -3.64 -5.65 0.42
N PHE A 478 -2.37 -5.37 0.75
CA PHE A 478 -1.91 -5.06 2.10
C PHE A 478 -1.38 -3.62 2.22
N HIS A 479 -2.16 -2.67 1.67
CA HIS A 479 -1.79 -1.26 1.53
C HIS A 479 -1.22 -0.61 2.81
N THR A 480 -1.78 -0.85 4.00
CA THR A 480 -1.28 -0.20 5.22
C THR A 480 0.17 -0.57 5.58
N VAL A 481 0.64 -1.71 5.11
CA VAL A 481 2.03 -2.18 5.31
C VAL A 481 2.91 -1.77 4.13
N TRP A 482 2.44 -1.94 2.89
CA TRP A 482 3.31 -1.87 1.71
C TRP A 482 3.06 -0.70 0.76
N THR A 483 1.88 -0.09 0.74
CA THR A 483 1.56 1.09 -0.10
C THR A 483 0.53 1.98 0.61
N ASN A 484 0.96 2.59 1.70
CA ASN A 484 0.10 3.15 2.74
C ASN A 484 -0.57 4.46 2.28
N MET A 485 -1.88 4.54 2.49
CA MET A 485 -2.69 5.76 2.33
C MET A 485 -3.60 5.99 3.55
N GLY A 486 -3.13 5.54 4.71
CA GLY A 486 -3.91 5.39 5.93
C GLY A 486 -4.91 4.24 5.84
N ARG A 487 -5.65 4.03 6.93
CA ARG A 487 -6.81 3.13 6.95
C ARG A 487 -7.95 3.72 6.12
N GLN A 488 -8.31 3.05 5.02
CA GLN A 488 -9.33 3.54 4.08
C GLN A 488 -10.35 2.46 3.69
N PRO A 489 -11.62 2.83 3.43
CA PRO A 489 -12.56 1.92 2.80
C PRO A 489 -12.01 1.37 1.47
N ARG A 490 -12.33 0.12 1.19
CA ARG A 490 -11.76 -0.68 0.10
C ARG A 490 -11.99 -0.04 -1.26
N GLU A 491 -13.15 0.57 -1.48
CA GLU A 491 -13.49 1.30 -2.71
C GLU A 491 -12.55 2.49 -2.98
N LEU A 492 -12.15 3.22 -1.92
CA LEU A 492 -11.21 4.35 -2.06
C LEU A 492 -9.80 3.87 -2.38
N VAL A 493 -9.36 2.75 -1.78
CA VAL A 493 -8.05 2.16 -2.08
C VAL A 493 -7.99 1.74 -3.55
N ILE A 494 -9.00 1.01 -4.03
CA ILE A 494 -9.08 0.56 -5.43
C ILE A 494 -9.17 1.76 -6.40
N GLU A 495 -9.99 2.77 -6.09
CA GLU A 495 -10.11 4.00 -6.86
C GLU A 495 -8.76 4.72 -7.02
N THR A 496 -8.05 4.92 -5.92
CA THR A 496 -6.76 5.64 -5.90
C THR A 496 -5.69 4.84 -6.63
N TYR A 497 -5.63 3.53 -6.38
CA TYR A 497 -4.68 2.64 -7.05
C TYR A 497 -4.90 2.57 -8.55
N TYR A 498 -6.16 2.43 -8.99
CA TYR A 498 -6.53 2.44 -10.40
C TYR A 498 -6.08 3.72 -11.12
N ARG A 499 -6.30 4.88 -10.49
CA ARG A 499 -5.82 6.17 -11.00
C ARG A 499 -4.31 6.23 -11.10
N SER A 500 -3.60 5.71 -10.10
CA SER A 500 -2.13 5.61 -10.16
C SER A 500 -1.68 4.71 -11.32
N MET A 501 -2.28 3.53 -11.49
CA MET A 501 -1.98 2.63 -12.61
C MET A 501 -2.23 3.30 -13.96
N ARG A 502 -3.30 4.08 -14.10
CA ARG A 502 -3.58 4.89 -15.29
C ARG A 502 -2.48 5.89 -15.58
N MET A 503 -2.02 6.63 -14.57
CA MET A 503 -0.94 7.61 -14.75
C MET A 503 0.37 6.94 -15.19
N ILE A 504 0.73 5.82 -14.55
CA ILE A 504 1.91 5.02 -14.91
C ILE A 504 1.80 4.53 -16.36
N HIS A 505 0.70 3.88 -16.70
CA HIS A 505 0.46 3.38 -18.05
C HIS A 505 0.53 4.49 -19.10
N ASN A 506 -0.17 5.60 -18.86
CA ASN A 506 -0.23 6.69 -19.83
C ASN A 506 1.16 7.28 -20.09
N ALA A 507 1.92 7.55 -19.02
CA ALA A 507 3.29 8.06 -19.14
C ALA A 507 4.19 7.07 -19.90
N ALA A 508 4.11 5.78 -19.56
CA ALA A 508 4.90 4.74 -20.20
C ALA A 508 4.56 4.55 -21.69
N VAL A 509 3.27 4.46 -22.04
CA VAL A 509 2.79 4.22 -23.41
C VAL A 509 3.03 5.40 -24.33
N GLN A 510 3.06 6.63 -23.79
CA GLN A 510 3.44 7.82 -24.55
C GLN A 510 4.87 7.74 -25.10
N SER A 511 5.80 7.10 -24.38
CA SER A 511 7.19 6.95 -24.83
C SER A 511 7.47 5.59 -25.47
N ASN A 512 6.75 4.54 -25.06
CA ASN A 512 6.90 3.17 -25.55
C ASN A 512 5.51 2.50 -25.69
N PRO A 513 4.94 2.37 -26.91
CA PRO A 513 3.59 1.84 -27.10
C PRO A 513 3.42 0.36 -26.70
N HIS A 514 4.51 -0.33 -26.41
CA HIS A 514 4.52 -1.73 -25.95
C HIS A 514 4.53 -1.88 -24.42
N ALA A 515 4.58 -0.76 -23.68
CA ALA A 515 4.62 -0.78 -22.23
C ALA A 515 3.32 -1.33 -21.62
N ARG A 516 3.47 -2.00 -20.48
CA ARG A 516 2.36 -2.49 -19.65
C ARG A 516 2.53 -2.09 -18.21
N VAL A 517 1.42 -1.93 -17.50
CA VAL A 517 1.41 -1.71 -16.05
C VAL A 517 0.90 -2.95 -15.33
N PHE A 518 1.46 -3.31 -14.18
CA PHE A 518 1.08 -4.51 -13.44
C PHE A 518 0.64 -4.16 -12.02
N ALA A 519 -0.42 -4.81 -11.54
CA ALA A 519 -0.86 -4.69 -10.17
C ALA A 519 -0.09 -5.67 -9.27
N SER A 520 0.68 -5.17 -8.29
CA SER A 520 1.39 -6.01 -7.32
C SER A 520 0.45 -6.51 -6.21
N LEU A 521 0.42 -7.83 -5.98
CA LEU A 521 -0.52 -8.49 -5.08
C LEU A 521 0.12 -9.65 -4.30
N THR A 522 -0.26 -9.81 -3.02
CA THR A 522 0.18 -10.94 -2.18
C THR A 522 -0.50 -12.27 -2.54
N HIS A 523 -0.11 -13.35 -1.86
CA HIS A 523 -0.77 -14.66 -1.94
C HIS A 523 -2.14 -14.74 -1.24
N HIS A 524 -2.63 -13.67 -0.59
CA HIS A 524 -3.89 -13.64 0.19
C HIS A 524 -5.17 -13.53 -0.65
N TRP A 525 -5.29 -14.35 -1.71
CA TRP A 525 -6.28 -14.29 -2.78
C TRP A 525 -7.71 -13.82 -2.43
N ASN A 526 -8.39 -14.49 -1.50
CA ASN A 526 -9.81 -14.26 -1.18
C ASN A 526 -10.04 -14.19 0.33
N VAL A 527 -9.35 -13.25 0.99
CA VAL A 527 -9.49 -13.00 2.43
C VAL A 527 -10.74 -12.18 2.76
N PRO A 528 -11.40 -12.45 3.91
CA PRO A 528 -12.54 -11.65 4.36
C PRO A 528 -12.11 -10.20 4.69
N ASP A 529 -13.08 -9.30 4.70
CA ASP A 529 -12.90 -7.94 5.21
C ASP A 529 -12.49 -8.00 6.69
N ASP A 530 -11.42 -7.28 7.03
CA ASP A 530 -10.93 -7.18 8.40
C ASP A 530 -11.81 -6.25 9.26
N GLY A 531 -12.68 -5.45 8.63
CA GLY A 531 -13.50 -4.41 9.28
C GLY A 531 -12.69 -3.23 9.83
N GLN A 532 -11.37 -3.25 9.63
CA GLN A 532 -10.38 -2.31 10.15
C GLN A 532 -9.71 -1.48 9.07
N TRP A 533 -10.03 -1.74 7.79
CA TRP A 533 -9.48 -1.03 6.64
C TRP A 533 -7.96 -1.15 6.54
N LYS A 534 -7.38 -2.29 6.95
CA LYS A 534 -5.93 -2.52 6.83
C LYS A 534 -5.57 -3.27 5.56
N GLN A 535 -6.52 -4.05 5.03
CA GLN A 535 -6.32 -4.92 3.88
C GLN A 535 -7.56 -5.07 2.98
N LEU A 536 -7.34 -5.61 1.79
CA LEU A 536 -8.36 -6.04 0.84
C LEU A 536 -7.89 -7.36 0.19
N SER A 537 -8.77 -8.10 -0.47
CA SER A 537 -8.33 -9.30 -1.17
C SER A 537 -7.78 -8.96 -2.57
N PRO A 538 -6.72 -9.61 -3.05
CA PRO A 538 -6.28 -9.57 -4.44
C PRO A 538 -7.39 -9.80 -5.46
N LYS A 539 -8.31 -10.73 -5.18
CA LYS A 539 -9.48 -11.00 -6.04
C LYS A 539 -10.30 -9.73 -6.27
N GLU A 540 -10.64 -9.02 -5.20
CA GLU A 540 -11.42 -7.77 -5.28
C GLU A 540 -10.66 -6.63 -5.95
N VAL A 541 -9.33 -6.56 -5.77
CA VAL A 541 -8.50 -5.60 -6.52
C VAL A 541 -8.64 -5.86 -8.01
N ILE A 542 -8.44 -7.10 -8.46
CA ILE A 542 -8.48 -7.46 -9.89
C ILE A 542 -9.89 -7.25 -10.46
N GLU A 543 -10.94 -7.64 -9.75
CA GLU A 543 -12.33 -7.41 -10.17
C GLU A 543 -12.64 -5.91 -10.27
N GLY A 544 -12.19 -5.12 -9.29
CA GLY A 544 -12.34 -3.67 -9.29
C GLY A 544 -11.62 -2.99 -10.46
N LEU A 545 -10.37 -3.39 -10.75
CA LEU A 545 -9.60 -2.91 -11.90
C LEU A 545 -10.28 -3.29 -13.22
N GLN A 546 -10.74 -4.53 -13.34
CA GLN A 546 -11.38 -5.04 -14.54
C GLN A 546 -12.72 -4.36 -14.82
N HIS A 547 -13.57 -4.19 -13.79
CA HIS A 547 -14.84 -3.47 -13.93
C HIS A 547 -14.61 -2.04 -14.43
N ARG A 548 -13.70 -1.31 -13.79
CA ARG A 548 -13.35 0.07 -14.20
C ARG A 548 -12.74 0.12 -15.59
N SER A 549 -11.92 -0.85 -15.97
CA SER A 549 -11.35 -0.93 -17.32
C SER A 549 -12.43 -1.06 -18.39
N ARG A 550 -13.54 -1.77 -18.10
CA ARG A 550 -14.65 -1.93 -19.04
C ARG A 550 -15.48 -0.67 -19.22
N VAL A 551 -15.75 0.06 -18.13
CA VAL A 551 -16.68 1.19 -18.15
C VAL A 551 -16.00 2.55 -18.28
N GLU A 552 -14.71 2.64 -17.95
CA GLU A 552 -13.92 3.88 -18.00
C GLU A 552 -12.81 3.84 -19.08
N GLY A 553 -12.85 2.83 -19.97
CA GLY A 553 -12.03 2.69 -21.18
C GLY A 553 -10.76 1.85 -21.01
N ASP A 554 -10.65 0.66 -21.61
CA ASP A 554 -9.62 -0.33 -21.28
C ASP A 554 -8.16 0.14 -21.55
N PHE A 555 -7.19 -0.47 -20.85
CA PHE A 555 -5.75 -0.19 -20.96
C PHE A 555 -4.91 -1.44 -20.70
N ALA A 556 -3.62 -1.39 -21.05
CA ALA A 556 -2.73 -2.56 -21.04
C ALA A 556 -2.18 -2.88 -19.64
N TRP A 557 -3.06 -3.30 -18.73
CA TRP A 557 -2.66 -3.77 -17.40
C TRP A 557 -2.56 -5.31 -17.28
N GLY A 558 -1.79 -5.78 -16.30
CA GLY A 558 -1.60 -7.18 -15.92
C GLY A 558 -1.45 -7.38 -14.40
N VAL A 559 -1.11 -8.60 -13.99
CA VAL A 559 -0.98 -9.00 -12.58
C VAL A 559 0.47 -9.34 -12.24
N ALA A 560 1.01 -8.73 -11.19
CA ALA A 560 2.29 -9.04 -10.59
C ALA A 560 2.02 -9.76 -9.25
N TYR A 561 1.97 -11.08 -9.27
CA TYR A 561 1.49 -11.89 -8.15
C TYR A 561 2.64 -12.47 -7.32
N HIS A 562 2.50 -12.55 -5.99
CA HIS A 562 3.53 -13.05 -5.07
C HIS A 562 3.11 -14.39 -4.43
N PRO A 563 3.20 -15.53 -5.14
CA PRO A 563 2.72 -16.82 -4.66
C PRO A 563 3.74 -17.49 -3.71
N TYR A 564 3.99 -16.87 -2.56
CA TYR A 564 4.73 -17.54 -1.49
C TYR A 564 3.97 -18.80 -1.01
N PRO A 565 4.68 -19.78 -0.41
CA PRO A 565 4.00 -20.79 0.41
C PRO A 565 3.17 -20.13 1.51
N ARG A 566 2.19 -20.85 2.06
CA ARG A 566 1.27 -20.32 3.10
C ARG A 566 2.02 -19.63 4.24
N SER A 567 3.12 -20.21 4.68
CA SER A 567 4.08 -19.56 5.57
C SER A 567 5.29 -19.14 4.76
N LEU A 568 5.76 -17.90 4.90
CA LEU A 568 7.01 -17.47 4.28
C LEU A 568 8.22 -18.24 4.82
N PHE A 569 8.12 -18.81 6.02
CA PHE A 569 9.12 -19.69 6.63
C PHE A 569 8.95 -21.16 6.22
N ALA A 570 7.96 -21.47 5.38
CA ALA A 570 7.76 -22.84 4.93
C ALA A 570 9.00 -23.33 4.19
N PRO A 571 9.46 -24.55 4.50
CA PRO A 571 10.65 -25.09 3.89
C PRO A 571 10.40 -25.73 2.52
N VAL A 572 9.13 -25.99 2.19
CA VAL A 572 8.72 -26.62 0.93
C VAL A 572 7.50 -25.91 0.34
N ALA A 573 7.33 -26.01 -0.99
CA ALA A 573 6.30 -25.30 -1.74
C ALA A 573 5.03 -26.11 -2.09
N TRP A 574 4.90 -27.34 -1.58
CA TRP A 574 3.91 -28.34 -2.01
C TRP A 574 3.16 -29.04 -0.86
N ASN A 575 3.25 -28.52 0.35
CA ASN A 575 2.59 -29.11 1.53
C ASN A 575 1.47 -28.24 2.11
N ASP A 576 1.17 -27.09 1.49
CA ASP A 576 0.21 -26.13 2.04
C ASP A 576 -1.21 -26.71 2.10
N VAL A 577 -1.63 -27.49 1.08
CA VAL A 577 -2.96 -28.12 1.07
C VAL A 577 -3.05 -29.18 2.15
N ALA A 578 -1.98 -29.94 2.39
CA ALA A 578 -1.96 -30.95 3.46
C ALA A 578 -1.97 -30.32 4.86
N GLU A 579 -1.25 -29.21 5.05
CA GLU A 579 -1.16 -28.50 6.33
C GLU A 579 -2.40 -27.64 6.64
N ALA A 580 -3.04 -27.08 5.62
CA ALA A 580 -4.19 -26.20 5.76
C ALA A 580 -5.18 -26.34 4.59
N PRO A 581 -5.88 -27.49 4.48
CA PRO A 581 -6.78 -27.79 3.35
C PRO A 581 -7.97 -26.82 3.23
N GLY A 582 -8.24 -26.01 4.26
CA GLY A 582 -9.25 -24.94 4.20
C GLY A 582 -8.75 -23.64 3.59
N GLU A 583 -7.44 -23.38 3.62
CA GLU A 583 -6.81 -22.11 3.22
C GLU A 583 -6.23 -22.15 1.81
N VAL A 584 -5.70 -23.30 1.38
CA VAL A 584 -5.23 -23.54 0.01
C VAL A 584 -6.10 -24.61 -0.63
N ARG A 585 -6.95 -24.20 -1.57
CA ARG A 585 -7.95 -25.06 -2.24
C ARG A 585 -7.86 -24.93 -3.75
N ASP A 586 -8.38 -25.93 -4.47
CA ASP A 586 -8.45 -25.93 -5.94
C ASP A 586 -9.77 -25.33 -6.46
N ASP A 587 -10.22 -24.21 -5.88
CA ASP A 587 -11.43 -23.48 -6.27
C ASP A 587 -11.20 -21.97 -6.28
N LEU A 588 -12.07 -21.22 -6.99
CA LEU A 588 -11.92 -19.77 -7.19
C LEU A 588 -12.13 -18.93 -5.90
N ASP A 589 -12.60 -19.57 -4.82
CA ASP A 589 -12.86 -18.92 -3.54
C ASP A 589 -11.78 -19.27 -2.49
N THR A 590 -10.70 -19.94 -2.90
CA THR A 590 -9.56 -20.26 -2.03
C THR A 590 -9.02 -19.01 -1.30
N PRO A 591 -8.82 -19.04 0.02
CA PRO A 591 -8.27 -17.90 0.75
C PRO A 591 -6.89 -17.49 0.25
N LEU A 592 -6.05 -18.48 -0.08
CA LEU A 592 -4.70 -18.28 -0.57
C LEU A 592 -4.49 -18.90 -1.95
N ILE A 593 -3.66 -18.24 -2.77
CA ILE A 593 -3.06 -18.86 -3.95
C ILE A 593 -1.54 -18.90 -3.73
N THR A 594 -1.01 -20.10 -3.59
CA THR A 594 0.43 -20.37 -3.46
C THR A 594 0.94 -21.03 -4.75
N ILE A 595 2.20 -21.48 -4.77
CA ILE A 595 2.68 -22.33 -5.88
C ILE A 595 1.83 -23.60 -6.03
N GLU A 596 1.27 -24.13 -4.94
CA GLU A 596 0.58 -25.43 -4.94
C GLU A 596 -0.79 -25.42 -5.65
N ASN A 597 -1.48 -24.29 -5.73
CA ASN A 597 -2.76 -24.15 -6.45
C ASN A 597 -2.75 -23.00 -7.47
N LEU A 598 -1.58 -22.63 -7.99
CA LEU A 598 -1.36 -21.50 -8.90
C LEU A 598 -2.29 -21.51 -10.15
N GLU A 599 -2.73 -22.68 -10.58
CA GLU A 599 -3.71 -22.88 -11.65
C GLU A 599 -5.03 -22.13 -11.41
N VAL A 600 -5.42 -21.92 -10.16
CA VAL A 600 -6.61 -21.15 -9.76
C VAL A 600 -6.56 -19.73 -10.33
N LEU A 601 -5.41 -19.04 -10.22
CA LEU A 601 -5.23 -17.68 -10.75
C LEU A 601 -5.45 -17.66 -12.27
N VAL A 602 -4.90 -18.67 -12.97
CA VAL A 602 -5.04 -18.79 -14.42
C VAL A 602 -6.48 -19.06 -14.83
N ARG A 603 -7.19 -19.95 -14.12
CA ARG A 603 -8.62 -20.20 -14.37
C ARG A 603 -9.44 -18.94 -14.11
N PHE A 604 -9.14 -18.21 -13.04
CA PHE A 604 -9.83 -16.96 -12.71
C PHE A 604 -9.71 -15.92 -13.83
N LEU A 605 -8.49 -15.65 -14.31
CA LEU A 605 -8.24 -14.64 -15.35
C LEU A 605 -8.81 -15.03 -16.72
N ARG A 606 -9.02 -16.33 -16.99
CA ARG A 606 -9.61 -16.83 -18.24
C ARG A 606 -11.13 -16.70 -18.30
N GLN A 607 -11.79 -16.35 -17.20
CA GLN A 607 -13.24 -16.14 -17.21
C GLN A 607 -13.62 -15.03 -18.20
N PRO A 608 -14.77 -15.13 -18.90
CA PRO A 608 -15.25 -14.08 -19.79
C PRO A 608 -15.35 -12.71 -19.11
N SER A 609 -15.63 -12.68 -17.80
CA SER A 609 -15.67 -11.45 -16.99
C SER A 609 -14.28 -10.80 -16.77
N MET A 610 -13.19 -11.52 -17.01
CA MET A 610 -11.81 -11.06 -16.78
C MET A 610 -11.02 -10.76 -18.06
N LEU A 611 -11.55 -11.12 -19.23
CA LEU A 611 -10.92 -10.79 -20.52
C LEU A 611 -10.94 -9.28 -20.77
N GLY A 612 -9.85 -8.76 -21.34
CA GLY A 612 -9.80 -7.38 -21.83
C GLY A 612 -10.79 -7.15 -22.98
N THR A 613 -11.00 -5.90 -23.38
CA THR A 613 -11.96 -5.54 -24.44
C THR A 613 -11.62 -6.16 -25.80
N ARG A 614 -10.36 -6.55 -26.01
CA ARG A 614 -9.90 -7.29 -27.20
C ARG A 614 -9.98 -8.82 -27.06
N GLY A 615 -10.59 -9.33 -25.99
CA GLY A 615 -10.74 -10.76 -25.72
C GLY A 615 -9.48 -11.46 -25.21
N ASN A 616 -8.38 -10.73 -24.99
CA ASN A 616 -7.14 -11.29 -24.46
C ASN A 616 -7.21 -11.49 -22.95
N VAL A 617 -6.53 -12.53 -22.45
CA VAL A 617 -6.30 -12.69 -21.01
C VAL A 617 -5.30 -11.66 -20.54
N ARG A 618 -5.45 -11.15 -19.31
CA ARG A 618 -4.49 -10.25 -18.68
C ARG A 618 -3.19 -11.03 -18.39
N PRO A 619 -2.02 -10.45 -18.71
CA PRO A 619 -0.74 -11.13 -18.52
C PRO A 619 -0.37 -11.22 -17.05
N VAL A 620 0.40 -12.25 -16.69
CA VAL A 620 0.87 -12.49 -15.33
C VAL A 620 2.39 -12.51 -15.29
N ILE A 621 2.97 -11.85 -14.29
CA ILE A 621 4.34 -12.08 -13.84
C ILE A 621 4.28 -12.48 -12.37
N LEU A 622 5.12 -13.43 -11.97
CA LEU A 622 5.32 -13.75 -10.56
C LEU A 622 6.52 -12.93 -10.11
N SER A 623 6.26 -11.76 -9.51
CA SER A 623 7.27 -10.74 -9.27
C SER A 623 8.11 -10.97 -8.02
N GLU A 624 7.62 -11.80 -7.11
CA GLU A 624 8.29 -12.07 -5.84
C GLU A 624 7.82 -13.38 -5.22
N GLN A 625 8.72 -14.36 -5.12
CA GLN A 625 8.47 -15.62 -4.42
C GLN A 625 9.79 -16.34 -4.14
N GLY A 626 9.90 -16.93 -2.95
CA GLY A 626 11.10 -17.59 -2.47
C GLY A 626 10.79 -18.75 -1.55
N PHE A 627 11.80 -19.56 -1.28
CA PHE A 627 11.68 -20.71 -0.37
C PHE A 627 12.71 -20.61 0.74
N HIS A 628 12.26 -20.75 1.98
CA HIS A 628 13.08 -20.53 3.16
C HIS A 628 14.10 -21.66 3.36
N THR A 629 15.33 -21.27 3.70
CA THR A 629 16.34 -22.21 4.22
C THR A 629 16.43 -22.05 5.72
N ASP A 630 15.83 -22.98 6.45
CA ASP A 630 15.93 -23.06 7.91
C ASP A 630 17.27 -23.67 8.35
N ASP A 631 17.38 -24.02 9.64
CA ASP A 631 18.59 -24.57 10.25
C ASP A 631 18.75 -26.09 10.07
N ARG A 632 17.85 -26.76 9.34
CA ARG A 632 17.93 -28.21 9.18
C ARG A 632 19.05 -28.62 8.23
N PRO A 633 19.63 -29.82 8.43
CA PRO A 633 20.70 -30.32 7.57
C PRO A 633 20.32 -30.44 6.09
N ASP A 634 19.04 -30.68 5.78
CA ASP A 634 18.52 -30.84 4.42
C ASP A 634 17.86 -29.55 3.86
N ALA A 635 17.99 -28.41 4.55
CA ALA A 635 17.30 -27.16 4.18
C ALA A 635 17.58 -26.70 2.74
N GLN A 636 18.84 -26.76 2.30
CA GLN A 636 19.19 -26.39 0.93
C GLN A 636 18.63 -27.37 -0.12
N ASP A 637 18.49 -28.66 0.22
CA ASP A 637 17.87 -29.64 -0.68
C ASP A 637 16.37 -29.37 -0.83
N ARG A 638 15.69 -29.02 0.27
CA ARG A 638 14.28 -28.62 0.26
C ARG A 638 14.04 -27.33 -0.51
N GLN A 639 14.90 -26.34 -0.35
CA GLN A 639 14.84 -25.09 -1.12
C GLN A 639 15.02 -25.36 -2.61
N ALA A 640 16.01 -26.18 -2.98
CA ALA A 640 16.23 -26.57 -4.36
C ALA A 640 15.02 -27.37 -4.91
N GLY A 641 14.56 -28.40 -4.21
CA GLY A 641 13.35 -29.15 -4.60
C GLY A 641 12.14 -28.25 -4.82
N SER A 642 11.93 -27.27 -3.95
CA SER A 642 10.84 -26.27 -4.05
C SER A 642 10.95 -25.43 -5.31
N LEU A 643 12.15 -24.99 -5.64
CA LEU A 643 12.41 -24.28 -6.88
C LEU A 643 12.16 -25.14 -8.11
N LEU A 644 12.56 -26.42 -8.09
CA LEU A 644 12.27 -27.36 -9.18
C LEU A 644 10.77 -27.52 -9.39
N TYR A 645 10.03 -27.81 -8.31
CA TYR A 645 8.57 -27.96 -8.33
C TYR A 645 7.87 -26.70 -8.88
N ALA A 646 8.22 -25.53 -8.35
CA ALA A 646 7.65 -24.26 -8.77
C ALA A 646 7.91 -23.98 -10.25
N MET A 647 9.15 -24.17 -10.71
CA MET A 647 9.50 -23.92 -12.10
C MET A 647 8.85 -24.92 -13.06
N GLN A 648 8.67 -26.19 -12.67
CA GLN A 648 7.93 -27.19 -13.45
C GLN A 648 6.45 -26.81 -13.60
N LYS A 649 5.81 -26.31 -12.53
CA LYS A 649 4.44 -25.79 -12.60
C LYS A 649 4.33 -24.56 -13.49
N VAL A 650 5.21 -23.59 -13.31
CA VAL A 650 5.18 -22.36 -14.11
C VAL A 650 5.40 -22.66 -15.60
N ARG A 651 6.26 -23.64 -15.93
CA ARG A 651 6.48 -24.13 -17.31
C ARG A 651 5.20 -24.66 -17.98
N SER A 652 4.23 -25.18 -17.22
CA SER A 652 2.94 -25.64 -17.75
C SER A 652 1.91 -24.50 -17.93
N LEU A 653 2.20 -23.30 -17.43
CA LEU A 653 1.31 -22.13 -17.41
C LEU A 653 1.89 -20.97 -18.26
N PRO A 654 1.83 -21.05 -19.60
CA PRO A 654 2.49 -20.07 -20.50
C PRO A 654 1.92 -18.64 -20.43
N ILE A 655 0.79 -18.44 -19.75
CA ILE A 655 0.26 -17.10 -19.44
C ILE A 655 1.15 -16.34 -18.44
N ILE A 656 1.93 -17.07 -17.63
CA ILE A 656 2.91 -16.51 -16.71
C ILE A 656 4.15 -16.21 -17.54
N GLU A 657 4.42 -14.93 -17.78
CA GLU A 657 5.53 -14.51 -18.63
C GLU A 657 6.88 -14.63 -17.94
N SER A 658 6.91 -14.51 -16.61
CA SER A 658 8.15 -14.57 -15.83
C SER A 658 7.91 -15.06 -14.42
N PHE A 659 8.83 -15.87 -13.91
CA PHE A 659 9.00 -16.26 -12.52
C PHE A 659 10.25 -15.57 -11.98
N LEU A 660 10.05 -14.47 -11.26
CA LEU A 660 11.12 -13.63 -10.72
C LEU A 660 11.48 -14.11 -9.31
N TYR A 661 12.46 -15.01 -9.21
CA TYR A 661 12.81 -15.63 -7.93
C TYR A 661 13.27 -14.56 -6.92
N HIS A 662 12.64 -14.56 -5.75
CA HIS A 662 13.03 -13.79 -4.58
C HIS A 662 13.79 -14.71 -3.61
N ARG A 663 15.08 -14.52 -3.36
CA ARG A 663 15.93 -13.40 -3.80
C ARG A 663 17.27 -13.88 -4.32
N TRP A 664 18.02 -12.94 -4.87
CA TRP A 664 19.36 -13.22 -5.38
C TRP A 664 20.33 -13.63 -4.26
N ILE A 665 20.38 -12.86 -3.18
CA ILE A 665 21.30 -13.02 -2.05
C ILE A 665 20.51 -12.80 -0.77
N ASP A 666 20.66 -13.66 0.24
CA ASP A 666 20.03 -13.46 1.56
C ASP A 666 20.34 -12.07 2.15
N HIS A 667 19.45 -11.56 3.01
CA HIS A 667 19.62 -10.26 3.63
C HIS A 667 19.33 -10.31 5.13
N PRO A 668 20.18 -9.69 5.96
CA PRO A 668 20.03 -9.75 7.41
C PRO A 668 18.80 -8.99 7.93
N GLN A 669 18.19 -8.12 7.12
CA GLN A 669 17.01 -7.32 7.50
C GLN A 669 15.73 -7.78 6.79
N GLU A 670 15.60 -9.08 6.56
CA GLU A 670 14.44 -9.70 5.90
C GLU A 670 13.53 -10.45 6.89
N GLY A 671 13.43 -9.96 8.13
CA GLY A 671 12.61 -10.61 9.16
C GLY A 671 13.04 -12.04 9.52
N GLY A 672 14.29 -12.42 9.25
CA GLY A 672 14.81 -13.77 9.46
C GLY A 672 14.70 -14.71 8.24
N LEU A 673 14.08 -14.27 7.15
CA LEU A 673 13.93 -15.07 5.94
C LEU A 673 15.25 -15.25 5.18
N MET A 674 15.61 -16.50 4.88
CA MET A 674 16.79 -16.89 4.09
C MET A 674 16.36 -17.48 2.74
N LEU A 675 15.84 -16.64 1.84
CA LEU A 675 15.25 -17.01 0.54
C LEU A 675 16.24 -16.99 -0.63
N GLY A 676 17.46 -16.53 -0.39
CA GLY A 676 18.47 -16.27 -1.42
C GLY A 676 18.88 -17.52 -2.18
N LEU A 677 19.18 -17.38 -3.48
CA LEU A 677 20.02 -18.34 -4.22
C LEU A 677 21.46 -18.35 -3.69
N ARG A 678 21.87 -17.25 -3.06
CA ARG A 678 23.11 -17.16 -2.27
C ARG A 678 22.82 -16.93 -0.80
N GLY A 679 23.72 -17.42 0.04
CA GLY A 679 23.72 -17.21 1.49
C GLY A 679 23.92 -15.76 1.91
N LEU A 680 23.99 -15.52 3.21
CA LEU A 680 24.34 -14.20 3.74
C LEU A 680 25.78 -13.81 3.36
N PRO A 681 26.03 -12.54 2.98
CA PRO A 681 27.38 -12.03 2.79
C PRO A 681 28.29 -12.21 4.01
N SER A 682 29.54 -12.58 3.78
CA SER A 682 30.61 -12.67 4.78
C SER A 682 31.90 -12.02 4.25
N LYS A 683 32.93 -11.89 5.10
CA LYS A 683 34.23 -11.34 4.64
C LYS A 683 34.87 -12.20 3.55
N GLN A 684 34.70 -13.51 3.62
CA GLN A 684 35.24 -14.49 2.66
C GLN A 684 34.35 -14.59 1.42
N HIS A 685 33.04 -14.42 1.59
CA HIS A 685 32.04 -14.51 0.53
C HIS A 685 31.21 -13.23 0.51
N PRO A 686 31.70 -12.13 -0.10
CA PRO A 686 31.06 -10.81 -0.04
C PRO A 686 29.67 -10.76 -0.69
N TYR A 687 29.31 -11.78 -1.48
CA TYR A 687 27.99 -11.95 -2.08
C TYR A 687 27.23 -13.15 -1.52
N GLY A 688 27.74 -13.78 -0.47
CA GLY A 688 27.26 -15.06 0.02
C GLY A 688 27.70 -16.25 -0.85
N GLU A 689 27.79 -17.42 -0.22
CA GLU A 689 28.04 -18.68 -0.91
C GLU A 689 26.85 -19.06 -1.81
N LYS A 690 27.11 -19.65 -2.98
CA LYS A 690 26.05 -20.19 -3.84
C LYS A 690 25.38 -21.37 -3.11
N LYS A 691 24.06 -21.32 -2.95
CA LYS A 691 23.28 -22.44 -2.39
C LYS A 691 23.02 -23.50 -3.46
N LYS A 692 22.58 -24.69 -3.04
CA LYS A 692 22.15 -25.76 -3.98
C LYS A 692 21.08 -25.29 -4.97
N SER A 693 20.16 -24.43 -4.53
CA SER A 693 19.13 -23.81 -5.38
C SER A 693 19.73 -22.98 -6.54
N TRP A 694 20.89 -22.34 -6.36
CA TRP A 694 21.59 -21.61 -7.43
C TRP A 694 21.99 -22.56 -8.57
N TYR A 695 22.59 -23.70 -8.24
CA TYR A 695 23.03 -24.69 -9.23
C TYR A 695 21.85 -25.35 -9.93
N LEU A 696 20.79 -25.65 -9.19
CA LEU A 696 19.55 -26.14 -9.79
C LEU A 696 18.95 -25.10 -10.73
N TYR A 697 18.89 -23.84 -10.32
CA TYR A 697 18.31 -22.79 -11.16
C TYR A 697 19.11 -22.59 -12.43
N GLN A 698 20.44 -22.64 -12.37
CA GLN A 698 21.31 -22.68 -13.53
C GLN A 698 20.96 -23.86 -14.45
N ALA A 699 20.86 -25.07 -13.90
CA ALA A 699 20.62 -26.29 -14.66
C ALA A 699 19.18 -26.44 -15.19
N PHE A 700 18.21 -25.69 -14.67
CA PHE A 700 16.82 -25.80 -15.10
C PHE A 700 16.66 -25.45 -16.59
N GLY A 701 16.05 -26.37 -17.34
CA GLY A 701 15.89 -26.32 -18.79
C GLY A 701 17.09 -26.84 -19.58
N SER A 702 18.18 -27.27 -18.91
CA SER A 702 19.40 -27.78 -19.54
C SER A 702 19.49 -29.32 -19.48
N PRO A 703 20.39 -29.95 -20.25
CA PRO A 703 20.68 -31.38 -20.13
C PRO A 703 21.15 -31.82 -18.73
N GLN A 704 21.67 -30.90 -17.92
CA GLN A 704 22.15 -31.17 -16.55
C GLN A 704 21.05 -31.17 -15.50
N GLU A 705 19.82 -30.73 -15.83
CA GLU A 705 18.69 -30.61 -14.88
C GLU A 705 18.49 -31.91 -14.08
N ALA A 706 18.41 -33.05 -14.78
CA ALA A 706 18.15 -34.34 -14.14
C ALA A 706 19.27 -34.77 -13.18
N THR A 707 20.53 -34.47 -13.48
CA THR A 707 21.66 -34.79 -12.61
C THR A 707 21.67 -33.93 -11.36
N VAL A 708 21.41 -32.62 -11.49
CA VAL A 708 21.38 -31.70 -10.35
C VAL A 708 20.12 -31.91 -9.49
N ALA A 709 19.01 -32.33 -10.09
CA ALA A 709 17.78 -32.64 -9.40
C ALA A 709 17.79 -34.01 -8.69
N ALA A 710 18.75 -34.88 -8.98
CA ALA A 710 18.79 -36.23 -8.44
C ALA A 710 18.88 -36.23 -6.91
N GLY A 711 17.92 -36.87 -6.25
CA GLY A 711 17.87 -36.98 -4.78
C GLY A 711 17.27 -35.77 -4.07
N LEU A 712 16.84 -34.72 -4.79
CA LEU A 712 16.10 -33.62 -4.18
C LEU A 712 14.71 -34.07 -3.71
N PRO A 713 14.20 -33.55 -2.58
CA PRO A 713 12.81 -33.70 -2.17
C PRO A 713 11.85 -33.20 -3.26
N HIS A 714 10.73 -33.89 -3.42
CA HIS A 714 9.65 -33.58 -4.34
C HIS A 714 8.31 -33.98 -3.68
N PRO A 715 7.15 -33.51 -4.19
CA PRO A 715 5.83 -33.82 -3.65
C PRO A 715 5.53 -35.32 -3.53
#